data_AF-A0A318TMF1-F1
#
_entry.id   AF-A0A318TMF1-F1
#
_cell.length_a   1.000
_cell.length_b   1.000
_cell.length_c   1.000
_cell.angle_alpha   90.00
_cell.angle_beta   90.00
_cell.angle_gamma   90.00
#
_symmetry.space_group_name_H-M   'P 1'
#
loop_
_entity.id
_entity.type
_entity.pdbx_description
1 polymer ?
#
loop_
_entity_poly.entity_id
_entity_poly.type
_entity_poly.pdbx_seq_one_letter_code
_entity_poly.pdbx_strand_id
1 'polypeptide(L)'
;MEKKVQFRDYQEQQAADHTNLQDFTEQSLDHIVTDAVTASRRYSGFGVVKSAQAEVIVSGGRFYDQGGAVYNLATPTTQLLVSFLPVIARRIVTVSVSGVEADTDVETRDFLTNVDTGQTEPRAVATVRARNAVLAFTAGAENADPQPPAIPASNVAIANILLDPTQVVSITALTRNQVASTEGLDMRALALEAWRSIVQPRVDSLASDISALAKRVDMAGSNIHIVKLYQDLAQVKEKAGLPQAFSQYGADYFLWPDTARSDINNTQNLGFDAEVEMGVRFPSANATQFEISLFSANDANAAYSNGLLLPAYDSVVKLSTGDFYTDLALGQFGWQTYALEQKQMKVERLRYGGRYAVCSNGSQWQTASATGDAPYWLPNFSTYRSVAAVGNNGNYSHLIEYYDYWWHDSWAEPYWELKTVEHKISGAQVAQTFLNSSDMWATGLDFYVTSKAAAEDIWVTLCEVTGGQPDLSKTLAHVAYPHASIVAGWNTAQIPPTFLSKGGRYAVVLTTGANHKVGMTSGQSYLDGTFFYNTDGVYFLGDLTKDLMLRVRAAKFRAAQVTIEFGVINLDGGLRNIDITAQQIVPASTDLIYEIRANGSGAWQPLTKENLTALNGAPALCQFRARFNGTSDVQPGLRLPGSRVYVSRPKTAFRHIAAPEVLAAPSSNITVKYLLEGYDPTPHTFSGQLRVGGQYVSPATTTVTLVDASVMRYEVVCNYTLAAPTSTFSIVSVGTTNSPATVYHIAERVFWAL
;
A
#
# COMPACT_ATOMS: atom_id res chain seq x y z
N MET A 1 17.41 -44.01 -3.42
CA MET A 1 18.71 -43.90 -4.11
C MET A 1 18.42 -43.84 -5.60
N GLU A 2 18.73 -42.70 -6.23
CA GLU A 2 18.33 -42.41 -7.62
C GLU A 2 19.29 -43.00 -8.67
N LYS A 3 20.54 -43.25 -8.29
CA LYS A 3 21.60 -43.81 -9.13
C LYS A 3 22.21 -45.03 -8.45
N LYS A 4 22.62 -46.04 -9.22
CA LYS A 4 23.24 -47.27 -8.69
C LYS A 4 24.49 -47.61 -9.49
N VAL A 5 25.59 -47.91 -8.80
CA VAL A 5 26.78 -48.52 -9.42
C VAL A 5 26.50 -50.01 -9.64
N GLN A 6 26.67 -50.49 -10.88
CA GLN A 6 26.46 -51.88 -11.23
C GLN A 6 27.78 -52.64 -11.20
N PHE A 7 27.88 -53.64 -10.33
CA PHE A 7 28.99 -54.60 -10.32
C PHE A 7 28.61 -55.84 -11.12
N ARG A 8 29.54 -56.32 -11.95
CA ARG A 8 29.40 -57.55 -12.73
C ARG A 8 30.43 -58.58 -12.29
N ASP A 9 30.13 -59.84 -12.53
CA ASP A 9 31.09 -60.92 -12.28
C ASP A 9 32.35 -60.70 -13.12
N TYR A 10 33.52 -60.93 -12.51
CA TYR A 10 34.86 -60.74 -13.10
C TYR A 10 35.27 -59.27 -13.41
N GLN A 11 34.56 -58.28 -12.90
CA GLN A 11 34.92 -56.86 -13.02
C GLN A 11 35.97 -56.44 -11.98
N GLU A 12 37.02 -55.73 -12.42
CA GLU A 12 37.96 -55.02 -11.53
C GLU A 12 37.29 -53.77 -10.97
N GLN A 13 37.26 -53.64 -9.65
CA GLN A 13 36.62 -52.51 -8.96
C GLN A 13 37.65 -51.42 -8.66
N GLN A 14 37.32 -50.18 -9.00
CA GLN A 14 38.16 -49.03 -8.68
C GLN A 14 37.69 -48.35 -7.39
N ALA A 15 38.59 -47.68 -6.67
CA ALA A 15 38.22 -46.92 -5.46
C ALA A 15 37.12 -45.86 -5.73
N ALA A 16 37.08 -45.32 -6.96
CA ALA A 16 36.04 -44.41 -7.40
C ALA A 16 34.65 -45.06 -7.43
N ASP A 17 34.54 -46.35 -7.74
CA ASP A 17 33.25 -47.06 -7.73
C ASP A 17 32.64 -47.11 -6.33
N HIS A 18 33.47 -47.32 -5.30
CA HIS A 18 33.04 -47.32 -3.90
C HIS A 18 32.77 -45.91 -3.34
N THR A 19 33.47 -44.90 -3.85
CA THR A 19 33.21 -43.50 -3.49
C THR A 19 31.88 -43.05 -4.11
N ASN A 20 31.64 -43.37 -5.39
CA ASN A 20 30.38 -43.08 -6.08
C ASN A 20 29.16 -43.72 -5.41
N LEU A 21 29.29 -44.89 -4.79
CA LEU A 21 28.21 -45.50 -4.00
C LEU A 21 27.77 -44.58 -2.84
N GLN A 22 28.72 -43.93 -2.17
CA GLN A 22 28.46 -43.02 -1.06
C GLN A 22 27.91 -41.68 -1.58
N ASP A 23 28.53 -41.10 -2.60
CA ASP A 23 28.09 -39.84 -3.21
C ASP A 23 26.66 -39.91 -3.75
N PHE A 24 26.28 -41.01 -4.41
CA PHE A 24 24.91 -41.19 -4.90
C PHE A 24 23.89 -41.37 -3.77
N THR A 25 24.31 -41.95 -2.64
CA THR A 25 23.48 -42.06 -1.44
C THR A 25 23.27 -40.68 -0.82
N GLU A 26 24.35 -39.91 -0.68
CA GLU A 26 24.35 -38.55 -0.13
C GLU A 26 23.46 -37.61 -0.97
N GLN A 27 23.64 -37.59 -2.30
CA GLN A 27 22.79 -36.80 -3.21
C GLN A 27 21.30 -37.16 -3.08
N SER A 28 21.00 -38.46 -2.98
CA SER A 28 19.61 -38.91 -2.82
C SER A 28 19.00 -38.44 -1.49
N LEU A 29 19.79 -38.36 -0.41
CA LEU A 29 19.34 -37.85 0.87
C LEU A 29 19.17 -36.32 0.85
N ASP A 30 20.08 -35.60 0.20
CA ASP A 30 20.01 -34.15 0.03
C ASP A 30 18.76 -33.73 -0.79
N HIS A 31 18.40 -34.49 -1.84
CA HIS A 31 17.15 -34.29 -2.57
C HIS A 31 15.91 -34.51 -1.69
N ILE A 32 15.88 -35.59 -0.90
CA ILE A 32 14.76 -35.86 0.03
C ILE A 32 14.60 -34.71 1.02
N VAL A 33 15.70 -34.18 1.56
CA VAL A 33 15.65 -33.05 2.49
C VAL A 33 15.14 -31.78 1.80
N THR A 34 15.61 -31.49 0.59
CA THR A 34 15.18 -30.30 -0.18
C THR A 34 13.69 -30.35 -0.53
N ASP A 35 13.21 -31.50 -1.00
CA ASP A 35 11.84 -31.65 -1.51
C ASP A 35 10.82 -31.84 -0.39
N ALA A 36 11.15 -32.61 0.66
CA ALA A 36 10.19 -33.03 1.67
C ALA A 36 10.33 -32.30 3.03
N VAL A 37 11.51 -31.75 3.35
CA VAL A 37 11.78 -31.17 4.68
C VAL A 37 11.87 -29.65 4.60
N THR A 38 12.85 -29.12 3.86
CA THR A 38 12.98 -27.68 3.63
C THR A 38 13.96 -27.37 2.50
N ALA A 39 13.59 -26.44 1.61
CA ALA A 39 14.49 -25.87 0.61
C ALA A 39 15.24 -24.60 1.10
N SER A 40 14.94 -24.15 2.32
CA SER A 40 15.51 -22.94 2.93
C SER A 40 16.45 -23.30 4.07
N ARG A 41 17.41 -22.42 4.38
CA ARG A 41 18.29 -22.65 5.55
C ARG A 41 17.48 -22.65 6.83
N ARG A 42 17.58 -23.72 7.62
CA ARG A 42 16.83 -23.92 8.87
C ARG A 42 17.66 -24.68 9.89
N TYR A 43 17.18 -24.73 11.13
CA TYR A 43 17.79 -25.54 12.18
C TYR A 43 16.78 -26.47 12.87
N SER A 44 17.29 -27.53 13.48
CA SER A 44 16.56 -28.38 14.43
C SER A 44 17.44 -28.66 15.64
N GLY A 45 16.89 -28.55 16.86
CA GLY A 45 17.67 -28.62 18.10
C GLY A 45 18.33 -27.29 18.45
N PHE A 46 19.60 -27.33 18.87
CA PHE A 46 20.38 -26.17 19.34
C PHE A 46 19.68 -25.35 20.44
N GLY A 47 19.12 -26.03 21.44
CA GLY A 47 18.58 -25.38 22.62
C GLY A 47 19.66 -24.60 23.35
N VAL A 48 19.45 -23.30 23.54
CA VAL A 48 20.39 -22.41 24.24
C VAL A 48 19.87 -22.18 25.64
N VAL A 49 20.66 -22.57 26.64
CA VAL A 49 20.30 -22.45 28.07
C VAL A 49 21.42 -21.77 28.85
N LYS A 50 21.05 -20.99 29.87
CA LYS A 50 22.00 -20.35 30.80
C LYS A 50 22.51 -21.40 31.78
N SER A 51 23.82 -21.62 31.83
CA SER A 51 24.47 -22.56 32.75
C SER A 51 25.13 -21.88 33.95
N ALA A 52 25.65 -20.66 33.77
CA ALA A 52 26.21 -19.83 34.83
C ALA A 52 25.94 -18.34 34.59
N GLN A 53 26.47 -17.46 35.45
CA GLN A 53 26.20 -16.02 35.40
C GLN A 53 26.52 -15.38 34.03
N ALA A 54 27.66 -15.73 33.43
CA ALA A 54 28.09 -15.30 32.10
C ALA A 54 28.45 -16.49 31.21
N GLU A 55 27.69 -17.59 31.29
CA GLU A 55 27.92 -18.81 30.51
C GLU A 55 26.61 -19.36 29.95
N VAL A 56 26.68 -19.84 28.70
CA VAL A 56 25.58 -20.52 28.02
C VAL A 56 26.03 -21.86 27.47
N ILE A 57 25.12 -22.82 27.48
CA ILE A 57 25.29 -24.12 26.84
C ILE A 57 24.34 -24.18 25.65
N VAL A 58 24.89 -24.54 24.48
CA VAL A 58 24.12 -24.83 23.28
C VAL A 58 24.09 -26.34 23.09
N SER A 59 22.89 -26.93 23.08
CA SER A 59 22.72 -28.37 22.88
C SER A 59 23.14 -28.80 21.46
N GLY A 60 23.38 -30.10 21.29
CA GLY A 60 23.51 -30.68 19.96
C GLY A 60 22.29 -30.42 19.07
N GLY A 61 22.49 -30.43 17.76
CA GLY A 61 21.49 -30.05 16.78
C GLY A 61 21.92 -30.31 15.34
N ARG A 62 20.99 -30.07 14.41
CA ARG A 62 21.20 -30.22 12.96
C ARG A 62 20.91 -28.92 12.23
N PHE A 63 21.84 -28.53 11.37
CA PHE A 63 21.70 -27.39 10.47
C PHE A 63 21.39 -27.90 9.06
N TYR A 64 20.36 -27.31 8.45
CA TYR A 64 19.92 -27.62 7.09
C TYR A 64 20.33 -26.46 6.19
N ASP A 65 21.17 -26.72 5.20
CA ASP A 65 21.62 -25.71 4.24
C ASP A 65 20.78 -25.74 2.94
N GLN A 66 20.92 -24.68 2.15
CA GLN A 66 20.37 -24.59 0.82
C GLN A 66 20.98 -25.68 -0.08
N GLY A 67 20.13 -26.51 -0.68
CA GLY A 67 20.55 -27.68 -1.47
C GLY A 67 20.47 -29.03 -0.74
N GLY A 68 19.96 -29.05 0.50
CA GLY A 68 19.57 -30.28 1.20
C GLY A 68 20.62 -30.86 2.14
N ALA A 69 21.84 -30.30 2.13
CA ALA A 69 22.91 -30.75 2.99
C ALA A 69 22.59 -30.57 4.48
N VAL A 70 22.81 -31.63 5.26
CA VAL A 70 22.57 -31.66 6.71
C VAL A 70 23.91 -31.72 7.46
N TYR A 71 24.14 -30.72 8.31
CA TYR A 71 25.32 -30.62 9.16
C TYR A 71 24.95 -30.90 10.60
N ASN A 72 25.74 -31.74 11.29
CA ASN A 72 25.44 -32.19 12.63
C ASN A 72 26.41 -31.59 13.66
N LEU A 73 25.88 -31.20 14.83
CA LEU A 73 26.66 -30.96 16.03
C LEU A 73 26.24 -32.00 17.08
N ALA A 74 27.09 -33.00 17.30
CA ALA A 74 26.77 -34.13 18.18
C ALA A 74 26.88 -33.79 19.67
N THR A 75 27.90 -33.03 20.06
CA THR A 75 28.21 -32.72 21.45
C THR A 75 27.78 -31.29 21.79
N PRO A 76 27.15 -31.05 22.96
CA PRO A 76 26.85 -29.69 23.42
C PRO A 76 28.12 -28.84 23.54
N THR A 77 28.02 -27.57 23.16
CA THR A 77 29.13 -26.62 23.26
C THR A 77 28.82 -25.62 24.37
N THR A 78 29.73 -25.52 25.34
CA THR A 78 29.68 -24.50 26.39
C THR A 78 30.49 -23.28 25.97
N GLN A 79 29.87 -22.10 26.02
CA GLN A 79 30.53 -20.84 25.68
C GLN A 79 30.53 -19.88 26.88
N LEU A 80 31.73 -19.46 27.27
CA LEU A 80 31.93 -18.36 28.21
C LEU A 80 31.69 -17.03 27.50
N LEU A 81 30.82 -16.20 28.08
CA LEU A 81 30.41 -14.89 27.55
C LEU A 81 31.07 -13.71 28.27
N VAL A 82 32.08 -13.96 29.11
CA VAL A 82 32.79 -12.93 29.88
C VAL A 82 33.42 -11.87 28.96
N SER A 83 34.00 -12.29 27.83
CA SER A 83 34.54 -11.38 26.80
C SER A 83 33.45 -10.59 26.06
N PHE A 84 32.20 -11.02 26.16
CA PHE A 84 31.04 -10.41 25.53
C PHE A 84 30.15 -9.64 26.52
N LEU A 85 30.58 -9.43 27.76
CA LEU A 85 29.87 -8.54 28.70
C LEU A 85 30.05 -7.06 28.30
N PRO A 86 28.98 -6.26 28.22
CA PRO A 86 29.07 -4.81 28.01
C PRO A 86 29.67 -4.10 29.24
N VAL A 87 30.16 -2.86 29.08
CA VAL A 87 30.85 -2.14 30.16
C VAL A 87 29.89 -1.30 31.00
N ILE A 88 28.86 -0.71 30.39
CA ILE A 88 27.98 0.29 31.02
C ILE A 88 26.49 -0.06 30.83
N ALA A 89 26.06 -0.41 29.61
CA ALA A 89 24.66 -0.66 29.24
C ALA A 89 24.40 -2.14 28.93
N ARG A 90 23.46 -2.45 28.01
CA ARG A 90 23.11 -3.82 27.63
C ARG A 90 23.59 -4.14 26.22
N ARG A 91 23.76 -5.43 25.91
CA ARG A 91 24.15 -5.92 24.59
C ARG A 91 23.44 -7.21 24.24
N ILE A 92 23.10 -7.39 22.96
CA ILE A 92 22.62 -8.68 22.45
C ILE A 92 23.76 -9.42 21.74
N VAL A 93 23.93 -10.70 22.07
CA VAL A 93 24.77 -11.65 21.34
C VAL A 93 23.86 -12.63 20.62
N THR A 94 23.99 -12.73 19.30
CA THR A 94 23.23 -13.69 18.50
C THR A 94 24.07 -14.95 18.29
N VAL A 95 23.49 -16.09 18.63
CA VAL A 95 24.05 -17.41 18.31
C VAL A 95 23.55 -17.80 16.93
N SER A 96 24.49 -18.08 16.03
CA SER A 96 24.20 -18.54 14.68
C SER A 96 24.95 -19.85 14.39
N VAL A 97 24.43 -20.63 13.44
CA VAL A 97 25.05 -21.88 12.99
C VAL A 97 25.32 -21.86 11.50
N SER A 98 26.44 -22.45 11.11
CA SER A 98 26.85 -22.70 9.72
C SER A 98 27.36 -24.12 9.54
N GLY A 99 27.42 -24.60 8.30
CA GLY A 99 28.00 -25.90 7.95
C GLY A 99 29.46 -25.80 7.52
N VAL A 100 30.27 -26.79 7.88
CA VAL A 100 31.60 -27.02 7.31
C VAL A 100 31.80 -28.51 7.05
N GLU A 101 32.47 -28.83 5.94
CA GLU A 101 32.94 -30.17 5.66
C GLU A 101 34.37 -30.30 6.16
N ALA A 102 34.64 -31.33 6.96
CA ALA A 102 35.96 -31.59 7.49
C ALA A 102 36.36 -33.04 7.22
N ASP A 103 37.56 -33.22 6.68
CA ASP A 103 38.19 -34.53 6.63
C ASP A 103 38.80 -34.82 8.00
N THR A 104 38.33 -35.90 8.62
CA THR A 104 38.58 -36.31 10.00
C THR A 104 39.08 -37.76 10.04
N ASP A 105 39.51 -38.21 11.22
CA ASP A 105 39.99 -39.57 11.44
C ASP A 105 41.25 -39.90 10.60
N VAL A 106 42.36 -39.24 10.91
CA VAL A 106 43.64 -39.45 10.20
C VAL A 106 44.30 -40.72 10.68
N GLU A 107 44.36 -41.71 9.80
CA GLU A 107 44.99 -43.00 10.06
C GLU A 107 46.14 -43.24 9.08
N THR A 108 47.14 -44.02 9.49
CA THR A 108 48.21 -44.43 8.57
C THR A 108 47.72 -45.59 7.72
N ARG A 109 47.76 -45.42 6.38
CA ARG A 109 47.36 -46.43 5.40
C ARG A 109 48.52 -46.72 4.45
N ASP A 110 48.71 -48.00 4.13
CA ASP A 110 49.74 -48.43 3.20
C ASP A 110 49.25 -48.29 1.75
N PHE A 111 50.01 -47.56 0.93
CA PHE A 111 49.75 -47.40 -0.50
C PHE A 111 50.74 -48.21 -1.31
N LEU A 112 50.26 -48.99 -2.28
CA LEU A 112 51.12 -49.73 -3.21
C LEU A 112 51.79 -48.74 -4.17
N THR A 113 53.11 -48.66 -4.15
CA THR A 113 53.89 -47.75 -5.03
C THR A 113 54.42 -48.44 -6.27
N ASN A 114 54.56 -49.77 -6.24
CA ASN A 114 54.97 -50.57 -7.39
C ASN A 114 54.21 -51.90 -7.44
N VAL A 115 53.49 -52.11 -8.54
CA VAL A 115 52.58 -53.26 -8.74
C VAL A 115 53.35 -54.55 -9.03
N ASP A 116 54.54 -54.46 -9.63
CA ASP A 116 55.33 -55.63 -10.03
C ASP A 116 56.18 -56.21 -8.87
N THR A 117 56.56 -55.36 -7.89
CA THR A 117 57.39 -55.77 -6.74
C THR A 117 56.63 -55.90 -5.43
N GLY A 118 55.36 -55.46 -5.38
CA GLY A 118 54.55 -55.48 -4.15
C GLY A 118 54.97 -54.44 -3.10
N GLN A 119 55.78 -53.44 -3.48
CA GLN A 119 56.32 -52.46 -2.53
C GLN A 119 55.24 -51.46 -2.09
N THR A 120 55.08 -51.29 -0.78
CA THR A 120 54.11 -50.37 -0.17
C THR A 120 54.80 -49.22 0.58
N GLU A 121 54.12 -48.07 0.68
CA GLU A 121 54.54 -46.91 1.44
C GLU A 121 53.41 -46.47 2.39
N PRO A 122 53.65 -46.37 3.71
CA PRO A 122 52.67 -45.86 4.65
C PRO A 122 52.51 -44.34 4.48
N ARG A 123 51.26 -43.88 4.35
CA ARG A 123 50.92 -42.45 4.32
C ARG A 123 49.81 -42.16 5.33
N ALA A 124 49.91 -41.04 6.04
CA ALA A 124 48.83 -40.56 6.90
C ALA A 124 47.74 -39.91 6.06
N VAL A 125 46.54 -40.46 6.06
CA VAL A 125 45.41 -40.00 5.24
C VAL A 125 44.15 -39.95 6.11
N ALA A 126 43.35 -38.90 5.93
CA ALA A 126 42.04 -38.79 6.56
C ALA A 126 41.07 -39.81 5.93
N THR A 127 40.40 -40.61 6.75
CA THR A 127 39.54 -41.71 6.29
C THR A 127 38.05 -41.35 6.29
N VAL A 128 37.64 -40.27 6.97
CA VAL A 128 36.23 -39.89 7.14
C VAL A 128 35.99 -38.43 6.78
N ARG A 129 35.11 -38.15 5.82
CA ARG A 129 34.57 -36.80 5.60
C ARG A 129 33.29 -36.61 6.41
N ALA A 130 33.26 -35.57 7.25
CA ALA A 130 32.12 -35.27 8.12
C ALA A 130 31.54 -33.88 7.83
N ARG A 131 30.21 -33.80 7.71
CA ARG A 131 29.44 -32.55 7.67
C ARG A 131 29.16 -32.07 9.09
N ASN A 132 29.98 -31.16 9.58
CA ASN A 132 29.91 -30.63 10.95
C ASN A 132 29.23 -29.27 11.00
N ALA A 133 28.38 -29.06 12.00
CA ALA A 133 27.80 -27.74 12.26
C ALA A 133 28.70 -26.95 13.22
N VAL A 134 28.96 -25.68 12.87
CA VAL A 134 29.81 -24.77 13.64
C VAL A 134 28.96 -23.63 14.20
N LEU A 135 29.14 -23.35 15.49
CA LEU A 135 28.46 -22.26 16.17
C LEU A 135 29.31 -20.99 16.10
N ALA A 136 28.66 -19.87 15.79
CA ALA A 136 29.26 -18.54 15.81
C ALA A 136 28.48 -17.63 16.75
N PHE A 137 29.21 -16.97 17.65
CA PHE A 137 28.68 -15.99 18.59
C PHE A 137 29.04 -14.59 18.11
N THR A 138 28.04 -13.86 17.61
CA THR A 138 28.24 -12.50 17.10
C THR A 138 27.70 -11.52 18.12
N ALA A 139 28.54 -10.59 18.58
CA ALA A 139 28.14 -9.56 19.53
C ALA A 139 27.67 -8.29 18.82
N GLY A 140 26.51 -7.76 19.24
CA GLY A 140 25.98 -6.48 18.77
C GLY A 140 26.64 -5.27 19.45
N ALA A 141 26.19 -4.09 19.06
CA ALA A 141 26.59 -2.85 19.72
C ALA A 141 25.98 -2.76 21.14
N GLU A 142 26.74 -2.17 22.06
CA GLU A 142 26.25 -1.84 23.40
C GLU A 142 25.31 -0.62 23.33
N ASN A 143 24.10 -0.74 23.86
CA ASN A 143 23.09 0.33 23.88
C ASN A 143 22.12 0.15 25.05
N ALA A 144 21.41 1.22 25.44
CA ALA A 144 20.31 1.15 26.41
C ALA A 144 19.15 0.29 25.90
N ASP A 145 18.91 0.29 24.58
CA ASP A 145 17.99 -0.61 23.88
C ASP A 145 18.75 -1.42 22.80
N PRO A 146 19.40 -2.53 23.17
CA PRO A 146 20.31 -3.25 22.29
C PRO A 146 19.56 -3.98 21.17
N GLN A 147 20.07 -3.87 19.95
CA GLN A 147 19.54 -4.57 18.77
C GLN A 147 20.36 -5.83 18.44
N PRO A 148 19.74 -6.89 17.90
CA PRO A 148 20.48 -8.06 17.43
C PRO A 148 21.45 -7.70 16.29
N PRO A 149 22.69 -8.20 16.30
CA PRO A 149 23.65 -7.97 15.22
C PRO A 149 23.22 -8.63 13.90
N ALA A 150 23.68 -8.07 12.78
CA ALA A 150 23.57 -8.72 11.49
C ALA A 150 24.41 -10.02 11.47
N ILE A 151 23.84 -11.09 10.93
CA ILE A 151 24.54 -12.37 10.71
C ILE A 151 24.86 -12.56 9.22
N PRO A 152 25.95 -13.26 8.87
CA PRO A 152 26.24 -13.61 7.48
C PRO A 152 25.11 -14.42 6.83
N ALA A 153 24.89 -14.23 5.52
CA ALA A 153 23.84 -14.93 4.77
C ALA A 153 24.01 -16.46 4.68
N SER A 154 25.22 -16.96 4.97
CA SER A 154 25.54 -18.39 5.08
C SER A 154 25.07 -19.02 6.40
N ASN A 155 24.70 -18.22 7.39
CA ASN A 155 24.39 -18.68 8.73
C ASN A 155 22.87 -18.56 9.01
N VAL A 156 22.39 -19.35 9.98
CA VAL A 156 21.03 -19.21 10.51
C VAL A 156 21.10 -18.82 11.98
N ALA A 157 20.33 -17.79 12.36
CA ALA A 157 20.21 -17.36 13.74
C ALA A 157 19.33 -18.33 14.54
N ILE A 158 19.85 -18.80 15.68
CA ILE A 158 19.21 -19.75 16.60
C ILE A 158 18.56 -19.00 17.77
N ALA A 159 19.30 -18.11 18.42
CA ALA A 159 18.83 -17.39 19.60
C ALA A 159 19.55 -16.06 19.78
N ASN A 160 18.85 -15.11 20.41
CA ASN A 160 19.39 -13.84 20.87
C ASN A 160 19.56 -13.89 22.39
N ILE A 161 20.78 -13.63 22.86
CA ILE A 161 21.16 -13.62 24.28
C ILE A 161 21.34 -12.17 24.70
N LEU A 162 20.54 -11.70 25.65
CA LEU A 162 20.66 -10.38 26.25
C LEU A 162 21.65 -10.43 27.43
N LEU A 163 22.67 -9.57 27.39
CA LEU A 163 23.69 -9.41 28.40
C LEU A 163 23.56 -8.03 29.06
N ASP A 164 23.70 -7.99 30.40
CA ASP A 164 24.02 -6.78 31.16
C ASP A 164 25.52 -6.81 31.56
N PRO A 165 26.08 -5.76 32.19
CA PRO A 165 27.51 -5.72 32.50
C PRO A 165 28.01 -6.83 33.45
N THR A 166 27.10 -7.59 34.04
CA THR A 166 27.39 -8.60 35.07
C THR A 166 26.97 -10.01 34.71
N GLN A 167 25.98 -10.19 33.83
CA GLN A 167 25.35 -11.49 33.59
C GLN A 167 24.50 -11.59 32.31
N VAL A 168 24.12 -12.83 31.98
CA VAL A 168 23.05 -13.14 31.03
C VAL A 168 21.68 -12.83 31.66
N VAL A 169 20.93 -11.93 31.02
CA VAL A 169 19.61 -11.47 31.48
C VAL A 169 18.49 -12.36 30.95
N SER A 170 18.49 -12.61 29.63
CA SER A 170 17.46 -13.42 28.97
C SER A 170 17.98 -14.07 27.70
N ILE A 171 17.39 -15.21 27.32
CA ILE A 171 17.68 -15.93 26.08
C ILE A 171 16.36 -16.06 25.32
N THR A 172 16.32 -15.57 24.08
CA THR A 172 15.14 -15.64 23.22
C THR A 172 15.46 -16.49 21.99
N ALA A 173 14.84 -17.66 21.90
CA ALA A 173 14.99 -18.55 20.75
C ALA A 173 14.20 -18.05 19.53
N LEU A 174 14.79 -18.16 18.34
CA LEU A 174 14.20 -17.72 17.08
C LEU A 174 13.48 -18.88 16.39
N THR A 175 12.34 -19.27 16.97
CA THR A 175 11.53 -20.43 16.54
C THR A 175 11.03 -20.33 15.09
N ARG A 176 10.95 -19.12 14.52
CA ARG A 176 10.62 -18.91 13.10
C ARG A 176 11.61 -19.60 12.16
N ASN A 177 12.87 -19.77 12.57
CA ASN A 177 13.93 -20.38 11.76
C ASN A 177 14.07 -21.90 12.00
N GLN A 178 13.25 -22.47 12.88
CA GLN A 178 13.24 -23.89 13.18
C GLN A 178 12.46 -24.68 12.11
N VAL A 179 12.88 -25.92 11.84
CA VAL A 179 12.12 -26.87 11.02
C VAL A 179 10.93 -27.41 11.84
N ALA A 180 9.74 -27.43 11.23
CA ALA A 180 8.57 -28.04 11.84
C ALA A 180 8.54 -29.56 11.57
N SER A 181 8.10 -30.36 12.55
CA SER A 181 7.88 -31.79 12.35
C SER A 181 6.69 -32.04 11.42
N THR A 182 6.81 -33.04 10.54
CA THR A 182 5.71 -33.49 9.67
C THR A 182 4.50 -33.96 10.49
N GLU A 183 4.70 -34.58 11.65
CA GLU A 183 3.63 -34.95 12.58
C GLU A 183 2.93 -33.71 13.18
N GLY A 184 3.66 -32.62 13.42
CA GLY A 184 3.07 -31.37 13.87
C GLY A 184 2.25 -30.68 12.77
N LEU A 185 2.65 -30.84 11.51
CA LEU A 185 1.86 -30.40 10.36
C LEU A 185 0.62 -31.28 10.17
N ASP A 186 0.76 -32.60 10.34
CA ASP A 186 -0.32 -33.57 10.26
C ASP A 186 -1.37 -33.34 11.36
N MET A 187 -0.98 -33.13 12.62
CA MET A 187 -1.92 -32.78 13.69
C MET A 187 -2.73 -31.50 13.39
N ARG A 188 -2.11 -30.51 12.74
CA ARG A 188 -2.81 -29.29 12.30
C ARG A 188 -3.78 -29.58 11.16
N ALA A 189 -3.38 -30.43 10.21
CA ALA A 189 -4.25 -30.89 9.12
C ALA A 189 -5.42 -31.71 9.68
N LEU A 190 -5.16 -32.63 10.60
CA LEU A 190 -6.14 -33.48 11.28
C LEU A 190 -7.13 -32.64 12.10
N ALA A 191 -6.69 -31.55 12.75
CA ALA A 191 -7.59 -30.60 13.40
C ALA A 191 -8.55 -29.92 12.41
N LEU A 192 -8.06 -29.54 11.22
CA LEU A 192 -8.88 -28.97 10.14
C LEU A 192 -9.83 -30.03 9.56
N GLU A 193 -9.37 -31.25 9.38
CA GLU A 193 -10.18 -32.38 8.90
C GLU A 193 -11.23 -32.82 9.91
N ALA A 194 -10.93 -32.79 11.21
CA ALA A 194 -11.88 -33.05 12.28
C ALA A 194 -12.96 -31.96 12.33
N TRP A 195 -12.57 -30.68 12.21
CA TRP A 195 -13.54 -29.59 12.06
C TRP A 195 -14.43 -29.80 10.83
N ARG A 196 -13.84 -30.17 9.69
CA ARG A 196 -14.59 -30.49 8.47
C ARG A 196 -15.52 -31.69 8.68
N SER A 197 -15.08 -32.75 9.35
CA SER A 197 -15.89 -33.94 9.64
C SER A 197 -17.07 -33.64 10.58
N ILE A 198 -16.98 -32.63 11.43
CA ILE A 198 -18.09 -32.21 12.30
C ILE A 198 -19.07 -31.29 11.54
N VAL A 199 -18.56 -30.41 10.69
CA VAL A 199 -19.35 -29.39 9.99
C VAL A 199 -20.02 -29.96 8.73
N GLN A 200 -19.32 -30.80 7.96
CA GLN A 200 -19.78 -31.36 6.69
C GLN A 200 -21.11 -32.13 6.84
N PRO A 201 -21.29 -33.06 7.83
CA PRO A 201 -22.55 -33.78 7.97
C PRO A 201 -23.69 -32.87 8.42
N ARG A 202 -23.40 -31.78 9.14
CA ARG A 202 -24.41 -30.79 9.55
C ARG A 202 -24.88 -29.98 8.35
N VAL A 203 -23.95 -29.58 7.47
CA VAL A 203 -24.25 -28.91 6.20
C VAL A 203 -24.99 -29.84 5.24
N ASP A 204 -24.60 -31.11 5.15
CA ASP A 204 -25.26 -32.11 4.30
C ASP A 204 -26.66 -32.47 4.87
N SER A 205 -26.81 -32.53 6.20
CA SER A 205 -28.11 -32.70 6.86
C SER A 205 -29.01 -31.48 6.67
N LEU A 206 -28.45 -30.26 6.69
CA LEU A 206 -29.19 -29.04 6.36
C LEU A 206 -29.71 -29.09 4.93
N ALA A 207 -28.94 -29.59 3.96
CA ALA A 207 -29.43 -29.78 2.60
C ALA A 207 -30.56 -30.81 2.52
N SER A 208 -30.48 -31.90 3.28
CA SER A 208 -31.52 -32.93 3.34
C SER A 208 -32.79 -32.46 4.07
N ASP A 209 -32.63 -31.72 5.17
CA ASP A 209 -33.72 -31.12 5.95
C ASP A 209 -34.36 -29.96 5.19
N ILE A 210 -33.58 -29.17 4.44
CA ILE A 210 -34.08 -28.19 3.48
C ILE A 210 -34.84 -28.91 2.35
N SER A 211 -34.39 -30.08 1.89
CA SER A 211 -35.12 -30.85 0.87
C SER A 211 -36.42 -31.46 1.42
N ALA A 212 -36.42 -31.94 2.66
CA ALA A 212 -37.61 -32.46 3.35
C ALA A 212 -38.60 -31.33 3.70
N LEU A 213 -38.08 -30.17 4.09
CA LEU A 213 -38.86 -28.95 4.31
C LEU A 213 -39.40 -28.41 2.98
N ALA A 214 -38.61 -28.37 1.91
CA ALA A 214 -39.04 -28.00 0.57
C ALA A 214 -40.17 -28.93 0.08
N LYS A 215 -40.05 -30.25 0.27
CA LYS A 215 -41.13 -31.20 -0.05
C LYS A 215 -42.39 -30.99 0.79
N ARG A 216 -42.28 -30.58 2.06
CA ARG A 216 -43.43 -30.22 2.90
C ARG A 216 -44.02 -28.86 2.53
N VAL A 217 -43.20 -27.92 2.04
CA VAL A 217 -43.60 -26.57 1.63
C VAL A 217 -44.23 -26.58 0.23
N ASP A 218 -43.78 -27.45 -0.68
CA ASP A 218 -44.44 -27.72 -1.98
C ASP A 218 -45.89 -28.21 -1.79
N MET A 219 -46.16 -28.95 -0.71
CA MET A 219 -47.52 -29.38 -0.36
C MET A 219 -48.36 -28.29 0.33
N ALA A 220 -47.73 -27.20 0.80
CA ALA A 220 -48.35 -26.18 1.63
C ALA A 220 -48.42 -24.81 0.93
N GLY A 221 -48.64 -24.77 -0.38
CA GLY A 221 -49.34 -23.69 -1.11
C GLY A 221 -48.86 -22.23 -1.00
N SER A 222 -47.79 -21.91 -0.26
CA SER A 222 -47.28 -20.55 -0.11
C SER A 222 -45.75 -20.51 -0.19
N ASN A 223 -45.27 -20.22 -1.40
CA ASN A 223 -43.85 -20.06 -1.72
C ASN A 223 -43.21 -18.78 -1.12
N ILE A 224 -43.96 -18.00 -0.33
CA ILE A 224 -43.51 -16.72 0.24
C ILE A 224 -42.29 -16.89 1.17
N HIS A 225 -42.23 -17.97 1.94
CA HIS A 225 -41.12 -18.19 2.88
C HIS A 225 -39.84 -18.62 2.17
N ILE A 226 -39.94 -19.39 1.07
CA ILE A 226 -38.80 -19.78 0.23
C ILE A 226 -38.25 -18.57 -0.51
N VAL A 227 -39.12 -17.72 -1.06
CA VAL A 227 -38.71 -16.49 -1.75
C VAL A 227 -37.95 -15.56 -0.80
N LYS A 228 -38.42 -15.38 0.44
CA LYS A 228 -37.70 -14.59 1.45
C LYS A 228 -36.33 -15.19 1.79
N LEU A 229 -36.24 -16.52 1.92
CA LEU A 229 -34.96 -17.19 2.15
C LEU A 229 -33.99 -17.00 0.99
N TYR A 230 -34.45 -17.05 -0.27
CA TYR A 230 -33.62 -16.79 -1.45
C TYR A 230 -33.13 -15.35 -1.51
N GLN A 231 -33.98 -14.37 -1.16
CA GLN A 231 -33.58 -12.97 -1.07
C GLN A 231 -32.50 -12.77 0.01
N ASP A 232 -32.74 -13.28 1.22
CA ASP A 232 -31.79 -13.15 2.34
C ASP A 232 -30.47 -13.83 2.00
N LEU A 233 -30.51 -15.03 1.40
CA LEU A 233 -29.30 -15.77 1.04
C LEU A 233 -28.55 -15.11 -0.12
N ALA A 234 -29.24 -14.50 -1.09
CA ALA A 234 -28.60 -13.69 -2.14
C ALA A 234 -27.85 -12.50 -1.52
N GLN A 235 -28.49 -11.77 -0.62
CA GLN A 235 -27.88 -10.62 0.05
C GLN A 235 -26.71 -11.05 0.97
N VAL A 236 -26.83 -12.18 1.68
CA VAL A 236 -25.75 -12.73 2.52
C VAL A 236 -24.57 -13.17 1.67
N LYS A 237 -24.80 -13.86 0.54
CA LYS A 237 -23.71 -14.24 -0.37
C LYS A 237 -22.96 -13.01 -0.87
N GLU A 238 -23.70 -11.99 -1.26
CA GLU A 238 -23.11 -10.75 -1.75
C GLU A 238 -22.29 -10.05 -0.67
N LYS A 239 -22.83 -9.93 0.55
CA LYS A 239 -22.12 -9.36 1.70
C LYS A 239 -20.88 -10.17 2.11
N ALA A 240 -20.93 -11.49 1.96
CA ALA A 240 -19.82 -12.38 2.27
C ALA A 240 -18.80 -12.52 1.11
N GLY A 241 -19.03 -11.88 -0.04
CA GLY A 241 -18.18 -12.01 -1.22
C GLY A 241 -18.14 -13.42 -1.82
N LEU A 242 -19.20 -14.22 -1.61
CA LEU A 242 -19.28 -15.59 -2.12
C LEU A 242 -19.62 -15.58 -3.63
N PRO A 243 -18.98 -16.43 -4.45
CA PRO A 243 -19.30 -16.53 -5.87
C PRO A 243 -20.78 -16.81 -6.12
N GLN A 244 -21.36 -16.13 -7.10
CA GLN A 244 -22.76 -16.33 -7.51
C GLN A 244 -22.92 -17.43 -8.58
N ALA A 245 -21.82 -18.05 -9.02
CA ALA A 245 -21.84 -19.06 -10.07
C ALA A 245 -22.80 -20.23 -9.73
N PHE A 246 -23.65 -20.59 -10.69
CA PHE A 246 -24.60 -21.71 -10.59
C PHE A 246 -25.53 -21.63 -9.37
N SER A 247 -26.08 -20.45 -9.11
CA SER A 247 -27.09 -20.27 -8.07
C SER A 247 -28.44 -19.87 -8.68
N GLN A 248 -29.55 -20.17 -7.97
CA GLN A 248 -30.89 -19.79 -8.41
C GLN A 248 -31.23 -18.32 -8.05
N TYR A 249 -30.32 -17.61 -7.41
CA TYR A 249 -30.54 -16.27 -6.86
C TYR A 249 -29.24 -15.47 -6.86
N GLY A 250 -29.32 -14.16 -7.02
CA GLY A 250 -28.17 -13.27 -6.98
C GLY A 250 -28.57 -11.86 -6.61
N ALA A 251 -27.62 -11.09 -6.06
CA ALA A 251 -27.81 -9.71 -5.66
C ALA A 251 -26.65 -8.83 -6.15
N ASP A 252 -26.91 -7.58 -6.46
CA ASP A 252 -25.92 -6.60 -6.88
C ASP A 252 -26.22 -5.26 -6.21
N TYR A 253 -25.22 -4.71 -5.52
CA TYR A 253 -25.30 -3.41 -4.85
C TYR A 253 -24.64 -2.29 -5.64
N PHE A 254 -24.07 -2.51 -6.82
CA PHE A 254 -23.52 -1.46 -7.70
C PHE A 254 -22.55 -0.48 -7.02
N LEU A 255 -21.74 -0.95 -6.07
CA LEU A 255 -20.78 -0.12 -5.35
C LEU A 255 -19.69 0.43 -6.29
N TRP A 256 -19.26 -0.42 -7.22
CA TRP A 256 -18.27 -0.12 -8.25
C TRP A 256 -18.68 -0.73 -9.60
N PRO A 257 -18.11 -0.25 -10.73
CA PRO A 257 -18.29 -0.82 -12.04
C PRO A 257 -17.56 -2.16 -12.07
N ASP A 258 -18.32 -3.21 -11.80
CA ASP A 258 -17.87 -4.59 -11.87
C ASP A 258 -18.30 -5.23 -13.20
N THR A 259 -17.31 -5.55 -14.05
CA THR A 259 -17.54 -6.23 -15.34
C THR A 259 -18.09 -7.65 -15.19
N ALA A 260 -17.98 -8.26 -14.01
CA ALA A 260 -18.58 -9.56 -13.71
C ALA A 260 -20.08 -9.47 -13.43
N ARG A 261 -20.61 -8.29 -13.09
CA ARG A 261 -22.03 -8.09 -12.74
C ARG A 261 -22.79 -7.23 -13.75
N SER A 262 -22.09 -6.29 -14.38
CA SER A 262 -22.63 -5.35 -15.35
C SER A 262 -21.83 -5.44 -16.66
N ASP A 263 -22.52 -5.40 -17.79
CA ASP A 263 -21.88 -5.45 -19.12
C ASP A 263 -21.34 -4.07 -19.54
N ILE A 264 -20.46 -3.51 -18.71
CA ILE A 264 -19.92 -2.14 -18.87
C ILE A 264 -19.16 -1.97 -20.19
N ASN A 265 -18.51 -3.03 -20.65
CA ASN A 265 -17.78 -3.05 -21.92
C ASN A 265 -18.69 -3.35 -23.13
N ASN A 266 -20.01 -3.45 -22.93
CA ASN A 266 -21.00 -3.74 -23.97
C ASN A 266 -20.65 -4.99 -24.80
N THR A 267 -20.13 -6.03 -24.14
CA THR A 267 -19.71 -7.30 -24.76
C THR A 267 -20.87 -8.08 -25.37
N GLN A 268 -22.11 -7.81 -24.93
CA GLN A 268 -23.32 -8.40 -25.51
C GLN A 268 -23.88 -7.60 -26.70
N ASN A 269 -23.23 -6.47 -27.07
CA ASN A 269 -23.65 -5.55 -28.13
C ASN A 269 -25.11 -5.08 -27.97
N LEU A 270 -25.52 -4.81 -26.74
CA LEU A 270 -26.90 -4.48 -26.38
C LEU A 270 -27.17 -2.98 -26.20
N GLY A 271 -26.14 -2.17 -26.36
CA GLY A 271 -26.21 -0.73 -26.19
C GLY A 271 -26.25 -0.35 -24.72
N PHE A 272 -25.30 -0.88 -23.93
CA PHE A 272 -25.08 -0.42 -22.56
C PHE A 272 -24.81 1.09 -22.55
N ASP A 273 -25.65 1.83 -21.82
CA ASP A 273 -25.63 3.29 -21.72
C ASP A 273 -26.09 3.68 -20.31
N ALA A 274 -25.24 3.38 -19.33
CA ALA A 274 -25.44 3.71 -17.92
C ALA A 274 -24.09 3.90 -17.25
N GLU A 275 -24.07 4.57 -16.10
CA GLU A 275 -22.90 4.63 -15.24
C GLU A 275 -23.17 3.78 -13.99
N VAL A 276 -22.17 3.01 -13.56
CA VAL A 276 -22.28 2.10 -12.41
C VAL A 276 -21.26 2.54 -11.38
N GLU A 277 -21.65 3.51 -10.57
CA GLU A 277 -20.84 4.06 -9.47
C GLU A 277 -21.81 4.46 -8.36
N MET A 278 -21.81 3.67 -7.27
CA MET A 278 -22.76 3.84 -6.17
C MET A 278 -24.21 3.81 -6.66
N GLY A 279 -24.55 2.80 -7.45
CA GLY A 279 -25.84 2.65 -8.11
C GLY A 279 -25.75 2.74 -9.64
N VAL A 280 -26.81 2.28 -10.31
CA VAL A 280 -27.00 2.50 -11.75
C VAL A 280 -27.56 3.89 -11.96
N ARG A 281 -26.81 4.73 -12.68
CA ARG A 281 -27.10 6.16 -12.89
C ARG A 281 -27.24 6.53 -14.36
N PHE A 282 -27.84 7.69 -14.59
CA PHE A 282 -27.96 8.29 -15.91
C PHE A 282 -26.59 8.65 -16.47
N PRO A 283 -26.23 8.15 -17.67
CA PRO A 283 -24.94 8.42 -18.29
C PRO A 283 -24.85 9.90 -18.68
N SER A 284 -23.65 10.37 -18.96
CA SER A 284 -23.44 11.75 -19.40
C SER A 284 -23.92 11.97 -20.85
N ALA A 285 -24.81 12.95 -21.07
CA ALA A 285 -25.27 13.40 -22.39
C ALA A 285 -24.17 14.14 -23.13
N ASN A 286 -23.44 14.96 -22.36
CA ASN A 286 -22.24 15.65 -22.78
C ASN A 286 -21.31 15.73 -21.57
N ALA A 287 -20.01 15.67 -21.84
CA ALA A 287 -18.98 15.82 -20.81
C ALA A 287 -17.73 16.44 -21.42
N THR A 288 -16.99 17.20 -20.62
CA THR A 288 -15.73 17.81 -21.03
C THR A 288 -14.80 17.90 -19.84
N GLN A 289 -13.50 17.82 -20.09
CA GLN A 289 -12.45 17.93 -19.08
C GLN A 289 -11.58 19.15 -19.37
N PHE A 290 -11.26 19.88 -18.31
CA PHE A 290 -10.37 21.05 -18.32
C PHE A 290 -9.20 20.81 -17.38
N GLU A 291 -8.02 21.29 -17.74
CA GLU A 291 -6.89 21.39 -16.81
C GLU A 291 -6.99 22.70 -16.04
N ILE A 292 -6.77 22.66 -14.71
CA ILE A 292 -6.81 23.87 -13.90
C ILE A 292 -5.60 24.72 -14.27
N SER A 293 -5.87 25.91 -14.81
CA SER A 293 -4.86 26.88 -15.20
C SER A 293 -5.26 28.26 -14.71
N LEU A 294 -4.26 29.12 -14.47
CA LEU A 294 -4.51 30.51 -14.09
C LEU A 294 -5.18 31.25 -15.24
N PHE A 295 -6.17 32.10 -14.92
CA PHE A 295 -6.79 32.97 -15.91
C PHE A 295 -5.77 33.99 -16.47
N SER A 296 -4.93 34.54 -15.60
CA SER A 296 -3.84 35.44 -15.94
C SER A 296 -2.54 34.98 -15.28
N ALA A 297 -1.48 34.83 -16.06
CA ALA A 297 -0.16 34.43 -15.55
C ALA A 297 0.48 35.50 -14.63
N ASN A 298 0.01 36.75 -14.69
CA ASN A 298 0.55 37.90 -13.93
C ASN A 298 -0.41 38.38 -12.83
N ASP A 299 -1.25 37.50 -12.27
CA ASP A 299 -2.10 37.88 -11.14
C ASP A 299 -1.24 38.26 -9.92
N ALA A 300 -1.37 39.51 -9.45
CA ALA A 300 -0.61 40.03 -8.32
C ALA A 300 -0.90 39.33 -6.98
N ASN A 301 -2.02 38.61 -6.92
CA ASN A 301 -2.43 37.82 -5.76
C ASN A 301 -1.90 36.39 -5.79
N ALA A 302 -1.32 35.94 -6.90
CA ALA A 302 -0.82 34.59 -7.10
C ALA A 302 0.71 34.54 -7.06
N ALA A 303 1.26 33.58 -6.32
CA ALA A 303 2.66 33.17 -6.41
C ALA A 303 2.70 31.77 -7.01
N TYR A 304 3.03 31.69 -8.30
CA TYR A 304 3.15 30.43 -9.03
C TYR A 304 4.62 30.06 -9.22
N SER A 305 5.05 28.92 -8.64
CA SER A 305 6.42 28.43 -8.73
C SER A 305 6.45 26.91 -8.86
N ASN A 306 7.17 26.40 -9.86
CA ASN A 306 7.35 24.96 -10.10
C ASN A 306 6.03 24.14 -10.13
N GLY A 307 4.95 24.72 -10.65
CA GLY A 307 3.64 24.08 -10.72
C GLY A 307 2.76 24.28 -9.48
N LEU A 308 3.30 24.75 -8.36
CA LEU A 308 2.55 25.03 -7.15
C LEU A 308 2.06 26.48 -7.14
N LEU A 309 0.77 26.66 -6.91
CA LEU A 309 0.09 27.92 -6.69
C LEU A 309 -0.11 28.15 -5.19
N LEU A 310 0.39 29.29 -4.72
CA LEU A 310 0.15 29.83 -3.39
C LEU A 310 -0.38 31.28 -3.51
N PRO A 311 -1.09 31.80 -2.51
CA PRO A 311 -1.33 33.23 -2.42
C PRO A 311 -0.01 34.02 -2.34
N ALA A 312 0.00 35.27 -2.83
CA ALA A 312 1.19 36.10 -2.83
C ALA A 312 1.83 36.21 -1.44
N TYR A 313 3.14 35.95 -1.38
CA TYR A 313 3.91 35.89 -0.14
C TYR A 313 5.27 36.56 -0.27
N ASP A 314 5.85 36.91 0.88
CA ASP A 314 7.21 37.38 1.03
C ASP A 314 8.02 36.34 1.84
N SER A 315 9.26 36.05 1.43
CA SER A 315 10.10 35.01 2.03
C SER A 315 10.87 35.56 3.25
N VAL A 316 10.53 35.09 4.45
CA VAL A 316 11.10 35.56 5.73
C VAL A 316 11.82 34.44 6.47
N VAL A 317 12.89 34.76 7.20
CA VAL A 317 13.57 33.78 8.06
C VAL A 317 12.68 33.47 9.27
N LYS A 318 12.30 32.20 9.42
CA LYS A 318 11.44 31.75 10.53
C LYS A 318 12.22 30.96 11.57
N LEU A 319 13.25 30.23 11.13
CA LEU A 319 14.14 29.45 11.98
C LEU A 319 15.59 29.83 11.67
N SER A 320 16.42 30.01 12.70
CA SER A 320 17.86 30.25 12.57
C SER A 320 18.59 29.53 13.68
N THR A 321 19.72 28.92 13.36
CA THR A 321 20.70 28.50 14.37
C THR A 321 21.53 29.70 14.84
N GLY A 322 22.29 29.52 15.93
CA GLY A 322 23.00 30.58 16.65
C GLY A 322 24.22 31.18 15.94
N ASP A 323 25.04 31.90 16.69
CA ASP A 323 26.21 32.61 16.18
C ASP A 323 27.35 31.65 15.76
N PHE A 324 28.24 32.16 14.91
CA PHE A 324 29.41 31.41 14.43
C PHE A 324 30.35 31.03 15.57
N TYR A 325 30.77 29.77 15.61
CA TYR A 325 31.70 29.23 16.60
C TYR A 325 32.97 28.63 15.96
N THR A 326 32.81 27.72 14.98
CA THR A 326 33.93 27.05 14.30
C THR A 326 33.58 26.69 12.87
N ASP A 327 34.56 26.28 12.05
CA ASP A 327 34.33 25.71 10.72
C ASP A 327 34.39 24.16 10.73
N LEU A 328 33.77 23.54 9.72
CA LEU A 328 33.83 22.10 9.46
C LEU A 328 34.05 21.86 7.96
N ALA A 329 35.07 21.07 7.63
CA ALA A 329 35.37 20.70 6.26
C ALA A 329 34.51 19.50 5.81
N LEU A 330 33.79 19.59 4.70
CA LEU A 330 32.88 18.51 4.26
C LEU A 330 33.63 17.30 3.70
N GLY A 331 34.81 17.50 3.10
CA GLY A 331 35.61 16.45 2.47
C GLY A 331 36.38 15.53 3.44
N GLN A 332 36.19 15.70 4.76
CA GLN A 332 36.77 14.79 5.77
C GLN A 332 35.91 13.55 6.04
N PHE A 333 34.68 13.51 5.50
CA PHE A 333 33.70 12.44 5.70
C PHE A 333 33.63 11.50 4.49
N GLY A 334 33.07 10.31 4.69
CA GLY A 334 33.08 9.23 3.69
C GLY A 334 32.37 9.60 2.39
N TRP A 335 32.99 9.27 1.25
CA TRP A 335 32.44 9.48 -0.09
C TRP A 335 31.58 8.32 -0.53
N GLN A 336 30.29 8.53 -0.83
CA GLN A 336 29.41 7.48 -1.35
C GLN A 336 28.32 8.02 -2.28
N THR A 337 27.64 7.12 -2.98
CA THR A 337 26.48 7.41 -3.85
C THR A 337 25.17 7.10 -3.11
N TYR A 338 24.28 8.08 -3.03
CA TYR A 338 22.99 7.99 -2.33
C TYR A 338 21.84 8.00 -3.32
N ALA A 339 20.84 7.16 -3.09
CA ALA A 339 19.55 7.21 -3.75
C ALA A 339 18.57 8.01 -2.88
N LEU A 340 17.99 9.08 -3.43
CA LEU A 340 16.97 9.87 -2.75
C LEU A 340 15.60 9.59 -3.36
N GLU A 341 14.59 9.48 -2.51
CA GLU A 341 13.21 9.29 -2.93
C GLU A 341 12.36 10.51 -2.58
N GLN A 342 11.85 11.23 -3.58
CA GLN A 342 11.04 12.43 -3.36
C GLN A 342 9.54 12.11 -3.24
N LYS A 343 8.92 12.51 -2.11
CA LYS A 343 7.47 12.37 -1.87
C LYS A 343 6.65 13.37 -2.69
N GLN A 344 5.45 12.97 -3.10
CA GLN A 344 4.50 13.82 -3.85
C GLN A 344 3.39 14.40 -2.98
N MET A 345 2.67 15.36 -3.54
CA MET A 345 1.59 16.09 -2.87
C MET A 345 0.31 15.24 -2.80
N LYS A 346 -0.48 15.40 -1.72
CA LYS A 346 -1.80 14.78 -1.56
C LYS A 346 -2.74 15.17 -2.70
N VAL A 347 -3.56 14.23 -3.16
CA VAL A 347 -4.64 14.46 -4.14
C VAL A 347 -5.97 14.49 -3.39
N GLU A 348 -6.80 15.46 -3.73
CA GLU A 348 -8.17 15.56 -3.25
C GLU A 348 -9.11 15.61 -4.44
N ARG A 349 -10.29 15.01 -4.26
CA ARG A 349 -11.34 15.01 -5.26
C ARG A 349 -12.64 15.50 -4.65
N LEU A 350 -13.19 16.54 -5.26
CA LEU A 350 -14.47 17.12 -4.90
C LEU A 350 -15.46 16.87 -6.05
N ARG A 351 -16.55 16.15 -5.75
CA ARG A 351 -17.64 15.88 -6.68
C ARG A 351 -18.89 16.59 -6.21
N TYR A 352 -19.51 17.37 -7.09
CA TYR A 352 -20.64 18.21 -6.76
C TYR A 352 -21.68 18.22 -7.88
N GLY A 353 -22.96 18.13 -7.51
CA GLY A 353 -24.09 18.25 -8.45
C GLY A 353 -25.12 17.14 -8.33
N GLY A 354 -26.21 17.30 -9.11
CA GLY A 354 -27.43 16.48 -9.02
C GLY A 354 -27.24 14.98 -9.23
N ARG A 355 -26.17 14.58 -9.94
CA ARG A 355 -25.82 13.16 -10.13
C ARG A 355 -25.30 12.48 -8.86
N TYR A 356 -24.70 13.21 -7.93
CA TYR A 356 -24.00 12.65 -6.76
C TYR A 356 -24.92 12.51 -5.53
N ALA A 357 -26.17 12.09 -5.73
CA ALA A 357 -27.05 11.72 -4.63
C ALA A 357 -26.50 10.47 -3.90
N VAL A 358 -26.42 10.50 -2.57
CA VAL A 358 -25.85 9.37 -1.80
C VAL A 358 -26.77 8.17 -1.92
N CYS A 359 -26.19 7.01 -2.17
CA CYS A 359 -26.93 5.76 -2.27
C CYS A 359 -26.89 5.00 -0.94
N SER A 360 -27.99 4.36 -0.56
CA SER A 360 -28.06 3.54 0.67
C SER A 360 -27.12 2.35 0.67
N ASN A 361 -26.71 1.88 -0.52
CA ASN A 361 -25.71 0.82 -0.66
C ASN A 361 -24.35 1.21 -0.05
N GLY A 362 -24.09 2.51 0.20
CA GLY A 362 -22.82 2.98 0.75
C GLY A 362 -22.46 2.36 2.10
N SER A 363 -23.43 1.87 2.88
CA SER A 363 -23.14 1.13 4.11
C SER A 363 -22.35 -0.18 3.85
N GLN A 364 -22.44 -0.74 2.64
CA GLN A 364 -21.79 -1.99 2.26
C GLN A 364 -20.28 -1.82 2.00
N TRP A 365 -19.76 -0.58 1.93
CA TRP A 365 -18.31 -0.32 1.89
C TRP A 365 -17.57 -0.88 3.10
N GLN A 366 -18.24 -1.05 4.24
CA GLN A 366 -17.64 -1.61 5.45
C GLN A 366 -17.46 -3.13 5.40
N THR A 367 -18.20 -3.81 4.51
CA THR A 367 -18.29 -5.28 4.42
C THR A 367 -17.71 -5.85 3.13
N ALA A 368 -17.52 -5.04 2.09
CA ALA A 368 -16.77 -5.45 0.92
C ALA A 368 -15.33 -5.77 1.35
N SER A 369 -15.02 -7.07 1.39
CA SER A 369 -13.67 -7.58 1.64
C SER A 369 -12.67 -6.76 0.83
N ALA A 370 -11.53 -6.42 1.46
CA ALA A 370 -10.39 -5.76 0.86
C ALA A 370 -9.79 -6.61 -0.29
N THR A 371 -10.53 -6.78 -1.39
CA THR A 371 -9.97 -7.22 -2.65
C THR A 371 -8.95 -6.16 -3.03
N GLY A 372 -7.71 -6.59 -3.25
CA GLY A 372 -6.53 -5.75 -3.48
C GLY A 372 -6.55 -5.01 -4.82
N ASP A 373 -7.73 -4.59 -5.26
CA ASP A 373 -7.96 -3.75 -6.42
C ASP A 373 -8.08 -2.31 -5.95
N ALA A 374 -7.22 -1.45 -6.49
CA ALA A 374 -7.31 -0.02 -6.27
C ALA A 374 -8.72 0.47 -6.66
N PRO A 375 -9.30 1.44 -5.94
CA PRO A 375 -10.61 1.96 -6.31
C PRO A 375 -10.60 2.49 -7.75
N TYR A 376 -11.44 1.91 -8.59
CA TYR A 376 -11.58 2.18 -10.04
C TYR A 376 -11.80 3.65 -10.42
N TRP A 377 -12.19 4.49 -9.45
CA TRP A 377 -12.46 5.91 -9.66
C TRP A 377 -11.22 6.79 -9.53
N LEU A 378 -10.06 6.21 -9.19
CA LEU A 378 -8.78 6.89 -9.28
C LEU A 378 -8.45 7.16 -10.77
N PRO A 379 -7.86 8.33 -11.10
CA PRO A 379 -7.46 8.63 -12.48
C PRO A 379 -6.64 7.49 -13.08
N ASN A 380 -7.00 7.06 -14.28
CA ASN A 380 -6.28 6.09 -15.12
C ASN A 380 -4.75 6.16 -14.95
N PHE A 381 -4.19 5.09 -14.41
CA PHE A 381 -2.77 4.77 -14.58
C PHE A 381 -2.63 3.27 -14.87
N SER A 382 -2.46 2.94 -16.15
CA SER A 382 -2.34 1.61 -16.72
C SER A 382 -1.06 0.83 -16.35
N THR A 383 -0.40 1.13 -15.23
CA THR A 383 0.89 0.50 -14.85
C THR A 383 1.01 0.08 -13.38
N TYR A 384 -0.04 0.17 -12.56
CA TYR A 384 0.06 -0.22 -11.15
C TYR A 384 -0.34 -1.69 -10.93
N ARG A 385 0.65 -2.52 -10.56
CA ARG A 385 0.46 -3.91 -10.15
C ARG A 385 0.28 -3.96 -8.63
N SER A 386 -0.74 -4.67 -8.15
CA SER A 386 -1.00 -4.84 -6.72
C SER A 386 0.14 -5.61 -6.03
N VAL A 387 0.70 -5.01 -4.97
CA VAL A 387 1.46 -5.70 -3.93
C VAL A 387 0.70 -5.48 -2.62
N ALA A 388 0.45 -6.57 -1.88
CA ALA A 388 -0.47 -6.71 -0.76
C ALA A 388 -0.79 -5.45 0.08
N ALA A 389 -2.09 -5.23 0.33
CA ALA A 389 -2.58 -4.27 1.32
C ALA A 389 -2.13 -4.70 2.73
N VAL A 390 -1.13 -4.01 3.29
CA VAL A 390 -0.80 -4.12 4.71
C VAL A 390 -1.80 -3.26 5.47
N GLY A 391 -2.72 -3.90 6.19
CA GLY A 391 -3.70 -3.22 7.02
C GLY A 391 -2.99 -2.34 8.06
N ASN A 392 -3.15 -1.03 7.95
CA ASN A 392 -2.64 -0.11 8.95
C ASN A 392 -3.82 0.55 9.68
N ASN A 393 -4.16 -0.02 10.83
CA ASN A 393 -5.02 0.61 11.83
C ASN A 393 -4.33 1.88 12.34
N GLY A 394 -4.83 3.07 11.96
CA GLY A 394 -4.62 4.29 12.73
C GLY A 394 -3.94 5.49 12.06
N ASN A 395 -3.57 5.46 10.78
CA ASN A 395 -3.06 6.64 10.07
C ASN A 395 -3.77 6.78 8.71
N TYR A 396 -4.64 7.79 8.59
CA TYR A 396 -5.64 7.94 7.52
C TYR A 396 -5.03 8.10 6.12
N SER A 397 -4.97 7.01 5.34
CA SER A 397 -4.51 7.03 3.95
C SER A 397 -5.62 7.28 2.91
N HIS A 398 -6.89 7.21 3.30
CA HIS A 398 -8.06 7.58 2.48
C HIS A 398 -9.21 8.04 3.40
N LEU A 399 -9.72 9.25 3.20
CA LEU A 399 -10.87 9.81 3.90
C LEU A 399 -11.98 10.09 2.89
N ILE A 400 -13.19 9.63 3.21
CA ILE A 400 -14.39 9.76 2.37
C ILE A 400 -15.46 10.49 3.17
N GLU A 401 -15.96 11.59 2.63
CA GLU A 401 -17.09 12.34 3.18
C GLU A 401 -18.18 12.49 2.12
N TYR A 402 -19.32 11.86 2.33
CA TYR A 402 -20.45 11.90 1.40
C TYR A 402 -21.65 12.57 2.04
N TYR A 403 -22.13 13.63 1.39
CA TYR A 403 -23.41 14.29 1.63
C TYR A 403 -24.20 14.25 0.31
N ASP A 404 -25.52 14.44 0.37
CA ASP A 404 -26.31 14.48 -0.85
C ASP A 404 -25.83 15.59 -1.78
N TYR A 405 -25.51 15.21 -3.02
CA TYR A 405 -25.00 16.09 -4.08
C TYR A 405 -23.60 16.69 -3.84
N TRP A 406 -22.90 16.29 -2.77
CA TRP A 406 -21.55 16.73 -2.45
C TRP A 406 -20.73 15.57 -1.88
N TRP A 407 -19.71 15.13 -2.59
CA TRP A 407 -18.80 14.07 -2.17
C TRP A 407 -17.36 14.59 -2.15
N HIS A 408 -16.64 14.33 -1.07
CA HIS A 408 -15.27 14.75 -0.89
C HIS A 408 -14.40 13.57 -0.47
N ASP A 409 -13.42 13.27 -1.33
CA ASP A 409 -12.49 12.18 -1.15
C ASP A 409 -11.08 12.77 -1.04
N SER A 410 -10.32 12.29 -0.07
CA SER A 410 -8.95 12.76 0.11
C SER A 410 -8.02 11.57 0.36
N TRP A 411 -6.92 11.49 -0.39
CA TRP A 411 -5.97 10.39 -0.29
C TRP A 411 -4.54 10.85 -0.56
N ALA A 412 -3.59 10.19 0.11
CA ALA A 412 -2.17 10.45 -0.12
C ALA A 412 -1.65 9.47 -1.17
N GLU A 413 -1.07 9.99 -2.26
CA GLU A 413 -0.23 9.20 -3.15
C GLU A 413 1.18 9.09 -2.52
N PRO A 414 1.79 7.90 -2.44
CA PRO A 414 1.50 6.68 -3.19
C PRO A 414 0.86 5.61 -2.30
N TYR A 415 -0.47 5.54 -2.27
CA TYR A 415 -1.18 4.43 -1.62
C TYR A 415 -0.88 3.07 -2.31
N TRP A 416 -0.34 3.09 -3.54
CA TRP A 416 0.21 1.95 -4.26
C TRP A 416 1.47 2.47 -5.00
N GLU A 417 2.62 1.84 -4.78
CA GLU A 417 3.96 2.35 -5.13
C GLU A 417 4.17 2.82 -6.59
N LEU A 418 5.23 3.63 -6.74
CA LEU A 418 5.89 4.13 -7.96
C LEU A 418 5.39 5.47 -8.50
N LYS A 419 5.72 6.54 -7.76
CA LYS A 419 6.35 7.70 -8.41
C LYS A 419 7.41 8.34 -7.52
N THR A 420 8.44 7.57 -7.24
CA THR A 420 9.70 8.07 -6.71
C THR A 420 10.53 8.65 -7.86
N VAL A 421 10.93 9.92 -7.77
CA VAL A 421 12.03 10.43 -8.60
C VAL A 421 13.32 10.03 -7.89
N GLU A 422 13.99 9.00 -8.39
CA GLU A 422 15.28 8.57 -7.85
C GLU A 422 16.36 9.56 -8.28
N HIS A 423 16.97 10.24 -7.32
CA HIS A 423 18.20 11.00 -7.54
C HIS A 423 19.40 10.18 -7.07
N LYS A 424 20.42 10.02 -7.91
CA LYS A 424 21.71 9.42 -7.54
C LYS A 424 22.77 10.50 -7.42
N ILE A 425 23.30 10.69 -6.22
CA ILE A 425 24.26 11.75 -5.92
C ILE A 425 25.44 11.17 -5.18
N SER A 426 26.64 11.50 -5.62
CA SER A 426 27.88 11.07 -4.98
C SER A 426 28.52 12.23 -4.21
N GLY A 427 28.96 11.98 -2.98
CA GLY A 427 29.68 12.96 -2.17
C GLY A 427 29.76 12.62 -0.70
N ALA A 428 30.34 13.52 0.08
CA ALA A 428 30.27 13.52 1.52
C ALA A 428 28.95 14.17 1.99
N GLN A 429 28.38 13.66 3.09
CA GLN A 429 27.11 14.15 3.64
C GLN A 429 27.25 14.64 5.08
N VAL A 430 26.68 15.82 5.32
CA VAL A 430 26.39 16.33 6.66
C VAL A 430 24.93 16.75 6.72
N ALA A 431 24.33 16.70 7.90
CA ALA A 431 22.94 17.06 8.08
C ALA A 431 22.70 17.76 9.43
N GLN A 432 21.65 18.55 9.48
CA GLN A 432 21.12 19.11 10.73
C GLN A 432 19.65 18.80 10.83
N THR A 433 19.23 18.18 11.93
CA THR A 433 17.81 18.01 12.25
C THR A 433 17.27 19.22 13.01
N PHE A 434 15.99 19.51 12.82
CA PHE A 434 15.26 20.55 13.53
C PHE A 434 13.79 20.17 13.71
N LEU A 435 13.20 20.63 14.81
CA LEU A 435 11.77 20.52 15.06
C LEU A 435 11.05 21.72 14.44
N ASN A 436 10.00 21.46 13.66
CA ASN A 436 9.11 22.51 13.21
C ASN A 436 7.95 22.67 14.21
N SER A 437 7.84 23.83 14.86
CA SER A 437 6.86 24.09 15.92
C SER A 437 5.49 24.59 15.42
N SER A 438 5.39 24.99 14.14
CA SER A 438 4.17 25.54 13.55
C SER A 438 4.08 25.20 12.06
N ASP A 439 2.89 25.04 11.51
CA ASP A 439 2.72 24.84 10.07
C ASP A 439 3.35 25.99 9.28
N MET A 440 4.09 25.67 8.22
CA MET A 440 4.72 26.67 7.36
C MET A 440 5.01 26.14 5.96
N TRP A 441 5.09 27.05 5.00
CA TRP A 441 5.63 26.78 3.67
C TRP A 441 7.09 27.20 3.61
N ALA A 442 8.01 26.25 3.60
CA ALA A 442 9.43 26.52 3.44
C ALA A 442 9.75 26.92 1.99
N THR A 443 10.36 28.08 1.79
CA THR A 443 10.64 28.68 0.47
C THR A 443 12.13 28.73 0.16
N GLY A 444 12.97 28.60 1.18
CA GLY A 444 14.42 28.60 1.01
C GLY A 444 15.14 28.06 2.24
N LEU A 445 16.35 27.56 2.01
CA LEU A 445 17.26 27.06 3.03
C LEU A 445 18.55 27.87 2.94
N ASP A 446 18.88 28.58 4.01
CA ASP A 446 20.14 29.31 4.09
C ASP A 446 21.19 28.46 4.81
N PHE A 447 22.40 28.39 4.26
CA PHE A 447 23.53 27.71 4.87
C PHE A 447 24.77 28.62 4.84
N TYR A 448 25.63 28.50 5.85
CA TYR A 448 26.81 29.35 5.99
C TYR A 448 28.08 28.64 5.47
N VAL A 449 28.80 29.27 4.55
CA VAL A 449 30.07 28.77 4.01
C VAL A 449 31.22 29.66 4.47
N THR A 450 32.25 29.08 5.07
CA THR A 450 33.45 29.83 5.51
C THR A 450 34.51 29.89 4.43
N SER A 451 34.68 28.81 3.67
CA SER A 451 35.57 28.78 2.50
C SER A 451 35.06 27.84 1.42
N LYS A 452 35.13 28.29 0.17
CA LYS A 452 34.73 27.58 -1.04
C LYS A 452 35.90 26.76 -1.62
N ALA A 453 35.64 25.52 -2.03
CA ALA A 453 36.61 24.65 -2.71
C ALA A 453 36.77 24.97 -4.21
N ALA A 454 37.72 24.32 -4.88
CA ALA A 454 38.07 24.61 -6.28
C ALA A 454 36.99 24.24 -7.31
N ALA A 455 36.19 23.20 -7.06
CA ALA A 455 35.15 22.71 -7.98
C ALA A 455 33.98 22.05 -7.21
N GLU A 456 32.92 21.63 -7.91
CA GLU A 456 31.70 20.94 -7.44
C GLU A 456 30.64 21.78 -6.71
N ASP A 457 29.38 21.47 -7.01
CA ASP A 457 28.19 22.07 -6.43
C ASP A 457 27.91 21.55 -5.01
N ILE A 458 27.04 22.24 -4.27
CA ILE A 458 26.48 21.77 -2.99
C ILE A 458 25.02 21.40 -3.23
N TRP A 459 24.67 20.13 -3.05
CA TRP A 459 23.30 19.67 -3.08
C TRP A 459 22.65 19.88 -1.72
N VAL A 460 21.53 20.61 -1.71
CA VAL A 460 20.74 20.89 -0.51
C VAL A 460 19.46 20.06 -0.57
N THR A 461 19.29 19.15 0.38
CA THR A 461 18.15 18.25 0.48
C THR A 461 17.39 18.51 1.77
N LEU A 462 16.06 18.60 1.70
CA LEU A 462 15.15 18.66 2.84
C LEU A 462 14.40 17.33 2.94
N CYS A 463 14.50 16.63 4.06
CA CYS A 463 13.84 15.35 4.28
C CYS A 463 13.20 15.23 5.67
N GLU A 464 12.35 14.23 5.85
CA GLU A 464 11.80 13.86 7.16
C GLU A 464 12.82 13.09 8.01
N VAL A 465 12.53 13.00 9.31
CA VAL A 465 13.36 12.30 10.29
C VAL A 465 12.68 11.01 10.73
N THR A 466 13.38 9.88 10.66
CA THR A 466 12.93 8.58 11.17
C THR A 466 13.90 8.11 12.25
N GLY A 467 13.41 7.77 13.45
CA GLY A 467 14.28 7.32 14.56
C GLY A 467 15.28 8.37 15.06
N GLY A 468 15.04 9.66 14.78
CA GLY A 468 15.94 10.75 15.13
C GLY A 468 17.01 11.07 14.09
N GLN A 469 17.12 10.28 13.02
CA GLN A 469 18.09 10.47 11.94
C GLN A 469 17.41 10.95 10.63
N PRO A 470 18.14 11.68 9.75
CA PRO A 470 17.64 12.04 8.43
C PRO A 470 17.25 10.81 7.59
N ASP A 471 16.08 10.83 6.96
CA ASP A 471 15.57 9.74 6.13
C ASP A 471 15.52 10.17 4.65
N LEU A 472 16.53 9.76 3.87
CA LEU A 472 16.64 10.11 2.45
C LEU A 472 15.56 9.46 1.56
N SER A 473 14.88 8.42 2.06
CA SER A 473 13.69 7.84 1.40
C SER A 473 12.43 8.71 1.55
N LYS A 474 12.50 9.74 2.41
CA LYS A 474 11.41 10.68 2.65
C LYS A 474 11.86 12.11 2.34
N THR A 475 12.43 12.28 1.15
CA THR A 475 12.88 13.59 0.66
C THR A 475 11.66 14.44 0.25
N LEU A 476 11.62 15.69 0.67
CA LEU A 476 10.55 16.64 0.36
C LEU A 476 10.98 17.62 -0.74
N ALA A 477 12.20 18.15 -0.63
CA ALA A 477 12.79 19.04 -1.62
C ALA A 477 14.28 18.73 -1.83
N HIS A 478 14.74 18.93 -3.06
CA HIS A 478 16.11 18.65 -3.44
C HIS A 478 16.56 19.63 -4.52
N VAL A 479 17.66 20.37 -4.27
CA VAL A 479 18.15 21.46 -5.15
C VAL A 479 19.67 21.46 -5.22
N ALA A 480 20.22 21.67 -6.42
CA ALA A 480 21.64 21.97 -6.62
C ALA A 480 21.90 23.45 -6.34
N TYR A 481 22.85 23.77 -5.46
CA TYR A 481 23.38 25.12 -5.32
C TYR A 481 24.70 25.23 -6.11
N PRO A 482 24.71 25.95 -7.26
CA PRO A 482 25.84 25.92 -8.17
C PRO A 482 27.11 26.49 -7.53
N HIS A 483 28.25 25.85 -7.79
CA HIS A 483 29.57 26.25 -7.29
C HIS A 483 29.84 27.73 -7.55
N ALA A 484 29.55 28.20 -8.76
CA ALA A 484 29.76 29.59 -9.17
C ALA A 484 29.06 30.61 -8.25
N SER A 485 27.93 30.25 -7.64
CA SER A 485 27.12 31.12 -6.79
C SER A 485 27.49 31.05 -5.30
N ILE A 486 28.43 30.18 -4.91
CA ILE A 486 28.89 30.05 -3.53
C ILE A 486 29.73 31.28 -3.14
N VAL A 487 29.31 31.95 -2.08
CA VAL A 487 30.03 33.05 -1.43
C VAL A 487 30.43 32.67 0.00
N ALA A 488 31.52 33.25 0.50
CA ALA A 488 31.83 33.16 1.92
C ALA A 488 30.81 34.00 2.71
N GLY A 489 30.06 33.36 3.61
CA GLY A 489 28.91 33.94 4.29
C GLY A 489 27.64 33.11 4.13
N TRP A 490 26.49 33.77 4.28
CA TRP A 490 25.18 33.16 4.09
C TRP A 490 24.88 32.97 2.59
N ASN A 491 24.53 31.73 2.23
CA ASN A 491 24.07 31.35 0.89
C ASN A 491 22.61 30.88 1.00
N THR A 492 21.74 31.32 0.10
CA THR A 492 20.32 30.94 0.11
C THR A 492 20.00 30.01 -1.05
N ALA A 493 19.76 28.73 -0.76
CA ALA A 493 19.19 27.80 -1.73
C ALA A 493 17.66 27.99 -1.76
N GLN A 494 17.15 28.55 -2.86
CA GLN A 494 15.70 28.62 -3.07
C GLN A 494 15.17 27.22 -3.34
N ILE A 495 14.17 26.79 -2.57
CA ILE A 495 13.50 25.52 -2.78
C ILE A 495 12.10 25.76 -3.33
N PRO A 496 11.54 24.83 -4.12
CA PRO A 496 10.11 24.84 -4.41
C PRO A 496 9.34 24.92 -3.07
N PRO A 497 8.30 25.77 -2.96
CA PRO A 497 7.61 25.92 -1.69
C PRO A 497 7.12 24.57 -1.17
N THR A 498 7.62 24.19 0.00
CA THR A 498 7.44 22.85 0.58
C THR A 498 6.73 22.97 1.90
N PHE A 499 5.63 22.25 2.08
CA PHE A 499 4.86 22.31 3.32
C PHE A 499 5.56 21.53 4.43
N LEU A 500 5.74 22.16 5.59
CA LEU A 500 6.27 21.57 6.81
C LEU A 500 5.19 21.62 7.88
N SER A 501 4.80 20.46 8.40
CA SER A 501 3.76 20.32 9.41
C SER A 501 4.29 20.64 10.81
N LYS A 502 3.38 21.13 11.65
CA LYS A 502 3.59 21.36 13.08
C LYS A 502 3.91 20.06 13.80
N GLY A 503 4.94 20.08 14.64
CA GLY A 503 5.41 18.92 15.39
C GLY A 503 6.25 17.96 14.56
N GLY A 504 6.35 18.17 13.24
CA GLY A 504 7.22 17.41 12.36
C GLY A 504 8.70 17.68 12.64
N ARG A 505 9.51 16.63 12.61
CA ARG A 505 10.98 16.73 12.65
C ARG A 505 11.52 16.56 11.24
N TYR A 506 12.34 17.51 10.83
CA TYR A 506 12.91 17.58 9.48
C TYR A 506 14.43 17.68 9.56
N ALA A 507 15.10 17.35 8.46
CA ALA A 507 16.53 17.48 8.33
C ALA A 507 16.88 18.23 7.06
N VAL A 508 17.90 19.10 7.14
CA VAL A 508 18.58 19.60 5.95
C VAL A 508 19.89 18.84 5.81
N VAL A 509 20.07 18.20 4.66
CA VAL A 509 21.27 17.43 4.30
C VAL A 509 22.02 18.17 3.20
N LEU A 510 23.31 18.42 3.43
CA LEU A 510 24.23 18.95 2.44
C LEU A 510 25.08 17.81 1.88
N THR A 511 25.04 17.61 0.56
CA THR A 511 25.86 16.61 -0.14
C THR A 511 26.78 17.31 -1.13
N THR A 512 28.08 17.01 -1.12
CA THR A 512 29.02 17.58 -2.10
C THR A 512 30.20 16.67 -2.36
N GLY A 513 30.74 16.76 -3.58
CA GLY A 513 31.96 16.08 -3.99
C GLY A 513 33.24 16.89 -3.73
N ALA A 514 33.17 18.04 -3.07
CA ALA A 514 34.34 18.86 -2.81
C ALA A 514 34.47 19.27 -1.35
N ASN A 515 35.69 19.65 -0.98
CA ASN A 515 36.02 20.01 0.40
C ASN A 515 35.63 21.46 0.74
N HIS A 516 34.35 21.80 0.57
CA HIS A 516 33.79 23.07 1.04
C HIS A 516 33.81 23.09 2.57
N LYS A 517 33.98 24.27 3.17
CA LYS A 517 33.89 24.43 4.63
C LYS A 517 32.62 25.15 5.02
N VAL A 518 31.85 24.55 5.93
CA VAL A 518 30.60 25.09 6.46
C VAL A 518 30.82 25.68 7.86
N GLY A 519 30.02 26.68 8.20
CA GLY A 519 30.02 27.27 9.54
C GLY A 519 29.26 26.38 10.53
N MET A 520 29.80 26.28 11.74
CA MET A 520 29.21 25.58 12.88
C MET A 520 28.95 26.57 14.01
N THR A 521 27.87 26.35 14.74
CA THR A 521 27.57 27.04 16.00
C THR A 521 27.84 26.11 17.19
N SER A 522 27.97 26.67 18.39
CA SER A 522 28.14 25.88 19.60
C SER A 522 26.90 25.01 19.83
N GLY A 523 27.09 23.74 20.19
CA GLY A 523 25.98 22.80 20.40
C GLY A 523 24.96 23.30 21.42
N GLN A 524 23.72 22.81 21.30
CA GLN A 524 22.53 23.25 22.07
C GLN A 524 21.97 24.61 21.64
N SER A 525 22.47 25.21 20.56
CA SER A 525 21.85 26.43 19.99
C SER A 525 20.47 26.13 19.39
N TYR A 526 20.22 24.86 19.05
CA TYR A 526 18.90 24.35 18.70
C TYR A 526 18.45 23.33 19.75
N LEU A 527 17.54 23.74 20.64
CA LEU A 527 17.09 22.93 21.80
C LEU A 527 16.45 21.58 21.44
N ASP A 528 16.09 21.35 20.17
CA ASP A 528 15.41 20.14 19.69
C ASP A 528 16.00 19.58 18.36
N GLY A 529 17.27 19.90 18.05
CA GLY A 529 17.97 19.44 16.84
C GLY A 529 19.29 18.77 17.14
N THR A 530 19.85 18.03 16.17
CA THR A 530 21.18 17.41 16.30
C THR A 530 21.90 17.45 14.96
N PHE A 531 23.20 17.73 15.01
CA PHE A 531 24.08 17.64 13.86
C PHE A 531 24.44 16.19 13.58
N PHE A 532 24.41 15.79 12.31
CA PHE A 532 24.79 14.47 11.86
C PHE A 532 25.85 14.56 10.77
N TYR A 533 26.76 13.60 10.75
CA TYR A 533 27.69 13.38 9.65
C TYR A 533 27.69 11.90 9.26
N ASN A 534 28.01 11.61 8.01
CA ASN A 534 28.02 10.26 7.48
C ASN A 534 29.46 9.72 7.39
N THR A 535 29.76 8.57 8.00
CA THR A 535 31.10 7.98 7.95
C THR A 535 31.22 6.79 6.99
N ASP A 536 30.12 6.08 6.68
CA ASP A 536 30.16 4.85 5.86
C ASP A 536 28.89 4.63 5.01
N GLY A 537 28.20 5.70 4.62
CA GLY A 537 27.09 5.69 3.66
C GLY A 537 25.74 5.22 4.17
N VAL A 538 25.71 4.44 5.24
CA VAL A 538 24.49 3.84 5.79
C VAL A 538 24.09 4.47 7.12
N TYR A 539 25.02 5.05 7.87
CA TYR A 539 24.79 5.50 9.24
C TYR A 539 25.10 6.99 9.42
N PHE A 540 24.10 7.74 9.87
CA PHE A 540 24.27 9.09 10.40
C PHE A 540 24.70 9.00 11.86
N LEU A 541 25.90 9.49 12.18
CA LEU A 541 26.37 9.64 13.56
C LEU A 541 26.07 11.05 14.06
N GLY A 542 25.39 11.13 15.20
CA GLY A 542 25.01 12.41 15.81
C GLY A 542 26.12 12.99 16.67
N ASP A 543 26.43 14.27 16.48
CA ASP A 543 27.28 15.07 17.37
C ASP A 543 26.40 16.07 18.11
N LEU A 544 26.41 15.99 19.45
CA LEU A 544 25.63 16.88 20.32
C LEU A 544 26.39 18.15 20.71
N THR A 545 27.68 18.26 20.36
CA THR A 545 28.57 19.35 20.79
C THR A 545 28.60 20.52 19.81
N LYS A 546 28.11 20.33 18.58
CA LYS A 546 28.12 21.30 17.50
C LYS A 546 26.79 21.23 16.73
N ASP A 547 26.36 22.37 16.20
CA ASP A 547 25.21 22.45 15.31
C ASP A 547 25.63 23.15 14.00
N LEU A 548 25.01 22.79 12.87
CA LEU A 548 25.25 23.46 11.58
C LEU A 548 24.65 24.88 11.58
N MET A 549 25.35 25.83 10.97
CA MET A 549 24.78 27.17 10.73
C MET A 549 23.76 27.13 9.60
N LEU A 550 22.47 27.18 9.96
CA LEU A 550 21.34 27.00 9.04
C LEU A 550 20.19 27.94 9.37
N ARG A 551 19.50 28.42 8.34
CA ARG A 551 18.22 29.12 8.49
C ARG A 551 17.17 28.52 7.56
N VAL A 552 15.95 28.41 8.05
CA VAL A 552 14.80 28.02 7.22
C VAL A 552 13.96 29.27 6.97
N ARG A 553 13.77 29.58 5.69
CA ARG A 553 12.89 30.65 5.24
C ARG A 553 11.50 30.09 4.97
N ALA A 554 10.49 30.81 5.43
CA ALA A 554 9.10 30.47 5.23
C ALA A 554 8.37 31.60 4.50
N ALA A 555 7.29 31.24 3.81
CA ALA A 555 6.36 32.18 3.22
C ALA A 555 5.59 32.95 4.30
N LYS A 556 5.57 34.28 4.20
CA LYS A 556 4.65 35.16 4.91
C LYS A 556 3.66 35.74 3.92
N PHE A 557 2.40 35.36 4.05
CA PHE A 557 1.34 35.74 3.12
C PHE A 557 0.88 37.18 3.36
N ARG A 558 0.61 37.90 2.28
CA ARG A 558 0.24 39.32 2.34
C ARG A 558 -1.19 39.56 2.85
N ALA A 559 -2.07 38.56 2.70
CA ALA A 559 -3.45 38.63 3.15
C ALA A 559 -3.90 37.25 3.70
N ALA A 560 -4.84 37.28 4.65
CA ALA A 560 -5.42 36.07 5.24
C ALA A 560 -6.44 35.39 4.31
N GLN A 561 -7.06 36.16 3.40
CA GLN A 561 -8.02 35.65 2.43
C GLN A 561 -7.69 36.19 1.05
N VAL A 562 -7.56 35.28 0.08
CA VAL A 562 -7.21 35.62 -1.31
C VAL A 562 -8.06 34.79 -2.26
N THR A 563 -8.63 35.42 -3.29
CA THR A 563 -9.31 34.73 -4.38
C THR A 563 -8.44 34.78 -5.63
N ILE A 564 -8.24 33.64 -6.29
CA ILE A 564 -7.46 33.54 -7.53
C ILE A 564 -8.35 32.91 -8.60
N GLU A 565 -8.48 33.58 -9.75
CA GLU A 565 -9.33 33.15 -10.86
C GLU A 565 -8.59 32.18 -11.80
N PHE A 566 -9.32 31.17 -12.25
CA PHE A 566 -8.86 30.14 -13.17
C PHE A 566 -9.49 30.30 -14.56
N GLY A 567 -9.01 29.50 -15.51
CA GLY A 567 -9.62 29.36 -16.82
C GLY A 567 -11.13 29.07 -16.73
N VAL A 568 -11.89 29.64 -17.65
CA VAL A 568 -13.34 29.45 -17.72
C VAL A 568 -13.69 28.00 -18.04
N ILE A 569 -14.82 27.55 -17.50
CA ILE A 569 -15.35 26.20 -17.74
C ILE A 569 -16.60 26.34 -18.61
N ASN A 570 -16.69 25.55 -19.67
CA ASN A 570 -17.85 25.54 -20.55
C ASN A 570 -18.31 24.12 -20.87
N LEU A 571 -19.61 23.95 -21.07
CA LEU A 571 -20.18 22.70 -21.56
C LEU A 571 -21.41 23.04 -22.41
N ASP A 572 -21.41 22.61 -23.66
CA ASP A 572 -22.58 22.77 -24.52
C ASP A 572 -23.76 21.96 -23.97
N GLY A 573 -24.94 22.60 -23.92
CA GLY A 573 -26.13 22.06 -23.27
C GLY A 573 -26.23 22.26 -21.75
N GLY A 574 -25.24 22.92 -21.11
CA GLY A 574 -25.28 23.28 -19.69
C GLY A 574 -24.65 22.24 -18.76
N LEU A 575 -23.93 22.67 -17.72
CA LEU A 575 -23.30 21.78 -16.75
C LEU A 575 -24.17 21.56 -15.51
N ARG A 576 -24.29 20.29 -15.08
CA ARG A 576 -25.10 19.86 -13.92
C ARG A 576 -24.25 19.22 -12.82
N ASN A 577 -23.11 18.67 -13.22
CA ASN A 577 -22.15 18.04 -12.32
C ASN A 577 -20.76 18.59 -12.60
N ILE A 578 -19.96 18.67 -11.54
CA ILE A 578 -18.56 19.04 -11.58
C ILE A 578 -17.78 18.09 -10.67
N ASP A 579 -16.62 17.66 -11.15
CA ASP A 579 -15.68 16.78 -10.47
C ASP A 579 -14.29 17.39 -10.58
N ILE A 580 -13.79 17.88 -9.46
CA ILE A 580 -12.52 18.57 -9.33
C ILE A 580 -11.56 17.58 -8.71
N THR A 581 -10.56 17.13 -9.45
CA THR A 581 -9.46 16.32 -8.92
C THR A 581 -8.21 17.17 -8.92
N ALA A 582 -7.69 17.50 -7.73
CA ALA A 582 -6.58 18.43 -7.60
C ALA A 582 -5.54 17.97 -6.57
N GLN A 583 -4.27 18.21 -6.88
CA GLN A 583 -3.19 18.07 -5.91
C GLN A 583 -3.18 19.29 -4.99
N GLN A 584 -3.53 19.12 -3.72
CA GLN A 584 -3.66 20.23 -2.78
C GLN A 584 -3.25 19.85 -1.36
N ILE A 585 -2.81 20.87 -0.62
CA ILE A 585 -2.48 20.79 0.80
C ILE A 585 -3.32 21.84 1.49
N VAL A 586 -4.24 21.38 2.34
CA VAL A 586 -5.11 22.21 3.15
C VAL A 586 -4.75 21.97 4.63
N PRO A 587 -3.93 22.84 5.24
CA PRO A 587 -3.61 22.77 6.67
C PRO A 587 -4.85 22.87 7.56
N ALA A 588 -4.81 22.25 8.75
CA ALA A 588 -5.99 22.03 9.61
C ALA A 588 -6.72 23.30 10.10
N SER A 589 -6.11 24.49 9.97
CA SER A 589 -6.70 25.78 10.33
C SER A 589 -6.93 26.70 9.13
N THR A 590 -6.94 26.13 7.92
CA THR A 590 -7.14 26.84 6.65
C THR A 590 -8.21 26.12 5.84
N ASP A 591 -8.73 26.79 4.81
CA ASP A 591 -9.76 26.25 3.95
C ASP A 591 -9.54 26.69 2.49
N LEU A 592 -9.79 25.79 1.56
CA LEU A 592 -9.68 26.01 0.12
C LEU A 592 -11.03 25.75 -0.52
N ILE A 593 -11.73 26.82 -0.88
CA ILE A 593 -13.09 26.74 -1.39
C ILE A 593 -13.09 27.02 -2.89
N TYR A 594 -13.59 26.06 -3.67
CA TYR A 594 -13.86 26.26 -5.09
C TYR A 594 -15.17 27.00 -5.29
N GLU A 595 -15.18 27.97 -6.20
CA GLU A 595 -16.35 28.78 -6.51
C GLU A 595 -16.58 28.90 -8.01
N ILE A 596 -17.85 28.97 -8.37
CA ILE A 596 -18.28 29.19 -9.75
C ILE A 596 -19.19 30.40 -9.86
N ARG A 597 -19.17 31.06 -11.01
CA ARG A 597 -20.14 32.09 -11.36
C ARG A 597 -20.70 31.80 -12.74
N ALA A 598 -22.00 31.54 -12.81
CA ALA A 598 -22.71 31.38 -14.07
C ALA A 598 -22.66 32.69 -14.87
N ASN A 599 -22.52 32.60 -16.19
CA ASN A 599 -22.59 33.77 -17.05
C ASN A 599 -23.93 34.52 -16.87
N GLY A 600 -23.89 35.83 -16.66
CA GLY A 600 -25.07 36.65 -16.36
C GLY A 600 -25.52 36.65 -14.89
N SER A 601 -24.95 35.82 -14.00
CA SER A 601 -25.16 35.95 -12.56
C SER A 601 -24.14 36.95 -11.96
N GLY A 602 -24.60 37.76 -11.00
CA GLY A 602 -23.74 38.74 -10.30
C GLY A 602 -22.97 38.19 -9.11
N ALA A 603 -23.28 36.96 -8.65
CA ALA A 603 -22.77 36.40 -7.41
C ALA A 603 -21.99 35.10 -7.63
N TRP A 604 -20.82 34.99 -7.01
CA TRP A 604 -20.04 33.76 -6.91
C TRP A 604 -20.71 32.78 -5.95
N GLN A 605 -20.80 31.52 -6.36
CA GLN A 605 -21.43 30.44 -5.59
C GLN A 605 -20.35 29.44 -5.13
N PRO A 606 -20.20 29.24 -3.81
CA PRO A 606 -19.23 28.26 -3.29
C PRO A 606 -19.74 26.83 -3.47
N LEU A 607 -18.85 25.92 -3.86
CA LEU A 607 -19.11 24.49 -4.02
C LEU A 607 -18.88 23.75 -2.69
N THR A 608 -19.76 23.99 -1.73
CA THR A 608 -19.66 23.43 -0.36
C THR A 608 -20.87 22.57 -0.06
N LYS A 609 -20.76 21.72 0.97
CA LYS A 609 -21.88 20.88 1.47
C LYS A 609 -23.12 21.68 1.91
N GLU A 610 -22.96 22.97 2.22
CA GLU A 610 -24.04 23.87 2.65
C GLU A 610 -24.76 24.54 1.47
N ASN A 611 -24.13 24.60 0.29
CA ASN A 611 -24.71 25.20 -0.91
C ASN A 611 -24.85 24.14 -2.01
N LEU A 612 -26.01 23.49 -2.07
CA LEU A 612 -26.30 22.41 -3.02
C LEU A 612 -26.98 22.90 -4.32
N THR A 613 -27.14 24.21 -4.50
CA THR A 613 -27.95 24.77 -5.59
C THR A 613 -27.15 25.42 -6.73
N ALA A 614 -25.83 25.51 -6.59
CA ALA A 614 -24.95 26.25 -7.50
C ALA A 614 -25.08 25.85 -8.99
N LEU A 615 -25.47 24.60 -9.28
CA LEU A 615 -25.62 24.05 -10.63
C LEU A 615 -27.07 23.81 -11.07
N ASN A 616 -28.06 24.23 -10.27
CA ASN A 616 -29.47 23.99 -10.58
C ASN A 616 -29.96 24.67 -11.87
N GLY A 617 -29.31 25.77 -12.26
CA GLY A 617 -29.61 26.50 -13.49
C GLY A 617 -29.07 25.88 -14.79
N ALA A 618 -28.29 24.80 -14.71
CA ALA A 618 -27.57 24.22 -15.87
C ALA A 618 -26.78 25.26 -16.70
N PRO A 619 -25.91 26.08 -16.09
CA PRO A 619 -25.18 27.11 -16.83
C PRO A 619 -24.26 26.48 -17.89
N ALA A 620 -24.28 27.00 -19.13
CA ALA A 620 -23.40 26.53 -20.21
C ALA A 620 -21.96 27.05 -20.09
N LEU A 621 -21.77 28.19 -19.43
CA LEU A 621 -20.47 28.80 -19.18
C LEU A 621 -20.41 29.30 -17.73
N CYS A 622 -19.36 28.91 -17.03
CA CYS A 622 -19.06 29.36 -15.67
C CYS A 622 -17.63 29.92 -15.61
N GLN A 623 -17.48 31.07 -14.95
CA GLN A 623 -16.19 31.49 -14.43
C GLN A 623 -15.84 30.62 -13.23
N PHE A 624 -14.57 30.30 -13.05
CA PHE A 624 -14.09 29.38 -12.03
C PHE A 624 -12.95 30.02 -11.23
N ARG A 625 -12.95 29.87 -9.92
CA ARG A 625 -11.89 30.38 -9.04
C ARG A 625 -11.75 29.52 -7.79
N ALA A 626 -10.63 29.70 -7.09
CA ALA A 626 -10.46 29.21 -5.73
C ALA A 626 -10.30 30.37 -4.75
N ARG A 627 -10.88 30.20 -3.57
CA ARG A 627 -10.75 31.09 -2.42
C ARG A 627 -9.86 30.42 -1.38
N PHE A 628 -8.70 31.00 -1.15
CA PHE A 628 -7.72 30.59 -0.16
C PHE A 628 -8.02 31.33 1.14
N ASN A 629 -8.47 30.60 2.16
CA ASN A 629 -8.71 31.12 3.49
C ASN A 629 -7.65 30.57 4.44
N GLY A 630 -6.88 31.43 5.07
CA GLY A 630 -5.86 31.03 6.02
C GLY A 630 -5.43 32.19 6.91
N THR A 631 -4.14 32.25 7.19
CA THR A 631 -3.53 33.30 8.03
C THR A 631 -2.36 33.93 7.29
N SER A 632 -1.68 34.90 7.90
CA SER A 632 -0.42 35.43 7.36
C SER A 632 0.72 34.41 7.37
N ASP A 633 0.65 33.37 8.19
CA ASP A 633 1.75 32.43 8.41
C ASP A 633 1.54 31.09 7.69
N VAL A 634 0.28 30.75 7.36
CA VAL A 634 -0.08 29.52 6.67
C VAL A 634 -1.31 29.73 5.79
N GLN A 635 -1.25 29.21 4.56
CA GLN A 635 -2.34 29.21 3.57
C GLN A 635 -2.44 27.82 2.92
N PRO A 636 -3.58 27.47 2.30
CA PRO A 636 -3.66 26.30 1.43
C PRO A 636 -2.76 26.44 0.20
N GLY A 637 -2.32 25.32 -0.35
CA GLY A 637 -1.56 25.26 -1.60
C GLY A 637 -2.21 24.34 -2.62
N LEU A 638 -2.18 24.74 -3.88
CA LEU A 638 -2.80 24.03 -4.99
C LEU A 638 -1.78 23.83 -6.11
N ARG A 639 -1.51 22.61 -6.53
CA ARG A 639 -0.67 22.34 -7.69
C ARG A 639 -1.52 22.34 -8.96
N LEU A 640 -1.16 23.14 -9.94
CA LEU A 640 -1.95 23.28 -11.18
C LEU A 640 -1.71 22.14 -12.17
N PRO A 641 -0.46 21.78 -12.52
CA PRO A 641 -0.21 20.70 -13.48
C PRO A 641 -0.75 19.36 -12.96
N GLY A 642 -1.55 18.69 -13.79
CA GLY A 642 -2.19 17.42 -13.43
C GLY A 642 -3.47 17.55 -12.60
N SER A 643 -3.82 18.75 -12.13
CA SER A 643 -5.13 19.02 -11.54
C SER A 643 -6.15 19.32 -12.62
N ARG A 644 -7.32 18.69 -12.51
CA ARG A 644 -8.34 18.68 -13.56
C ARG A 644 -9.74 18.93 -13.02
N VAL A 645 -10.58 19.47 -13.88
CA VAL A 645 -12.00 19.67 -13.65
C VAL A 645 -12.75 18.96 -14.76
N TYR A 646 -13.53 17.95 -14.39
CA TYR A 646 -14.45 17.26 -15.26
C TYR A 646 -15.86 17.81 -15.03
N VAL A 647 -16.55 18.21 -16.10
CA VAL A 647 -17.94 18.65 -16.04
C VAL A 647 -18.80 17.75 -16.91
N SER A 648 -20.02 17.50 -16.45
CA SER A 648 -20.97 16.69 -17.19
C SER A 648 -22.42 17.14 -17.01
N ARG A 649 -23.25 16.68 -17.94
CA ARG A 649 -24.70 16.78 -17.90
C ARG A 649 -25.29 15.39 -18.06
N PRO A 650 -26.14 14.91 -17.14
CA PRO A 650 -26.83 13.62 -17.31
C PRO A 650 -27.74 13.60 -18.54
N LYS A 651 -27.87 12.43 -19.18
CA LYS A 651 -28.95 12.13 -20.12
C LYS A 651 -30.28 12.05 -19.39
N THR A 652 -31.35 12.06 -20.17
CA THR A 652 -32.72 11.83 -19.71
C THR A 652 -33.15 10.36 -19.82
N ALA A 653 -32.25 9.48 -20.26
CA ALA A 653 -32.48 8.04 -20.32
C ALA A 653 -31.20 7.28 -19.94
N PHE A 654 -31.36 6.11 -19.33
CA PHE A 654 -30.29 5.14 -19.14
C PHE A 654 -30.73 3.75 -19.57
N ARG A 655 -29.74 2.93 -19.93
CA ARG A 655 -29.91 1.51 -20.24
C ARG A 655 -28.79 0.72 -19.61
N HIS A 656 -29.13 0.01 -18.54
CA HIS A 656 -28.24 -0.91 -17.87
C HIS A 656 -28.48 -2.34 -18.34
N ILE A 657 -27.39 -3.08 -18.56
CA ILE A 657 -27.41 -4.50 -18.91
C ILE A 657 -26.51 -5.23 -17.92
N ALA A 658 -27.06 -6.27 -17.29
CA ALA A 658 -26.29 -7.18 -16.46
C ALA A 658 -25.39 -8.08 -17.31
N ALA A 659 -24.29 -8.54 -16.74
CA ALA A 659 -23.57 -9.68 -17.28
C ALA A 659 -24.51 -10.91 -17.36
N PRO A 660 -24.30 -11.86 -18.29
CA PRO A 660 -25.15 -13.03 -18.41
C PRO A 660 -25.17 -13.86 -17.12
N GLU A 661 -26.36 -14.11 -16.59
CA GLU A 661 -26.58 -14.94 -15.40
C GLU A 661 -26.77 -16.41 -15.81
N VAL A 662 -26.17 -17.34 -15.05
CA VAL A 662 -26.27 -18.79 -15.28
C VAL A 662 -26.90 -19.46 -14.07
N LEU A 663 -28.10 -20.01 -14.26
CA LEU A 663 -28.88 -20.70 -13.23
C LEU A 663 -28.35 -22.10 -12.95
N ALA A 664 -28.48 -22.54 -11.70
CA ALA A 664 -28.16 -23.90 -11.27
C ALA A 664 -29.02 -24.97 -11.97
N ALA A 665 -30.29 -24.64 -12.24
CA ALA A 665 -31.26 -25.47 -12.93
C ALA A 665 -32.13 -24.58 -13.83
N PRO A 666 -32.57 -25.06 -15.02
CA PRO A 666 -33.44 -24.29 -15.89
C PRO A 666 -34.77 -23.92 -15.21
N SER A 667 -35.19 -22.66 -15.33
CA SER A 667 -36.45 -22.17 -14.77
C SER A 667 -37.26 -21.39 -15.80
N SER A 668 -38.59 -21.44 -15.67
CA SER A 668 -39.53 -20.61 -16.44
C SER A 668 -40.09 -19.44 -15.64
N ASN A 669 -39.82 -19.35 -14.33
CA ASN A 669 -40.32 -18.29 -13.45
C ASN A 669 -39.15 -17.55 -12.82
N ILE A 670 -38.85 -16.37 -13.35
CA ILE A 670 -37.77 -15.52 -12.85
C ILE A 670 -38.42 -14.27 -12.26
N THR A 671 -37.93 -13.82 -11.11
CA THR A 671 -38.34 -12.56 -10.51
C THR A 671 -37.12 -11.68 -10.31
N VAL A 672 -37.26 -10.40 -10.63
CA VAL A 672 -36.21 -9.40 -10.40
C VAL A 672 -36.80 -8.26 -9.57
N LYS A 673 -36.11 -7.93 -8.48
CA LYS A 673 -36.41 -6.84 -7.56
C LYS A 673 -35.38 -5.74 -7.72
N TYR A 674 -35.84 -4.50 -7.80
CA TYR A 674 -35.03 -3.30 -7.88
C TYR A 674 -35.36 -2.36 -6.73
N LEU A 675 -34.35 -1.75 -6.14
CA LEU A 675 -34.50 -0.64 -5.21
C LEU A 675 -34.12 0.66 -5.93
N LEU A 676 -35.11 1.52 -6.16
CA LEU A 676 -34.93 2.84 -6.77
C LEU A 676 -34.87 3.90 -5.68
N GLU A 677 -33.97 4.88 -5.79
CA GLU A 677 -33.85 6.00 -4.86
C GLU A 677 -33.90 7.33 -5.63
N GLY A 678 -34.54 8.35 -5.04
CA GLY A 678 -34.84 9.61 -5.74
C GLY A 678 -35.88 9.44 -6.86
N TYR A 679 -36.67 8.37 -6.83
CA TYR A 679 -37.64 8.06 -7.88
C TYR A 679 -38.96 8.79 -7.63
N ASP A 680 -39.30 9.78 -8.46
CA ASP A 680 -40.62 10.40 -8.52
C ASP A 680 -41.42 9.80 -9.70
N PRO A 681 -42.56 9.12 -9.45
CA PRO A 681 -43.36 8.51 -10.51
C PRO A 681 -43.98 9.53 -11.49
N THR A 682 -43.91 10.83 -11.20
CA THR A 682 -44.44 11.88 -12.08
C THR A 682 -43.50 12.15 -13.28
N PRO A 683 -42.22 12.54 -13.09
CA PRO A 683 -41.26 12.71 -14.18
C PRO A 683 -40.53 11.43 -14.59
N HIS A 684 -40.50 10.37 -13.77
CA HIS A 684 -39.64 9.21 -14.00
C HIS A 684 -40.40 7.96 -14.47
N THR A 685 -39.80 7.23 -15.40
CA THR A 685 -40.27 5.90 -15.80
C THR A 685 -39.18 4.87 -15.61
N PHE A 686 -39.55 3.65 -15.24
CA PHE A 686 -38.62 2.54 -15.09
C PHE A 686 -39.23 1.26 -15.66
N SER A 687 -38.42 0.46 -16.34
CA SER A 687 -38.80 -0.84 -16.89
C SER A 687 -37.64 -1.83 -16.74
N GLY A 688 -37.93 -2.98 -16.13
CA GLY A 688 -37.07 -4.15 -16.14
C GLY A 688 -37.52 -5.12 -17.22
N GLN A 689 -36.58 -5.65 -17.99
CA GLN A 689 -36.80 -6.70 -18.99
C GLN A 689 -35.76 -7.81 -18.81
N LEU A 690 -36.09 -9.01 -19.28
CA LEU A 690 -35.10 -10.08 -19.43
C LEU A 690 -34.73 -10.24 -20.90
N ARG A 691 -33.47 -10.60 -21.18
CA ARG A 691 -33.07 -11.11 -22.48
C ARG A 691 -32.80 -12.60 -22.38
N VAL A 692 -33.56 -13.39 -23.13
CA VAL A 692 -33.46 -14.86 -23.15
C VAL A 692 -33.39 -15.31 -24.61
N GLY A 693 -32.38 -16.11 -24.97
CA GLY A 693 -32.22 -16.60 -26.35
C GLY A 693 -32.16 -15.47 -27.41
N GLY A 694 -31.64 -14.30 -27.02
CA GLY A 694 -31.58 -13.11 -27.89
C GLY A 694 -32.85 -12.24 -27.93
N GLN A 695 -33.98 -12.71 -27.41
CA GLN A 695 -35.26 -12.00 -27.39
C GLN A 695 -35.49 -11.25 -26.07
N TYR A 696 -36.19 -10.11 -26.14
CA TYR A 696 -36.61 -9.37 -24.95
C TYR A 696 -37.94 -9.90 -24.43
N VAL A 697 -37.98 -10.19 -23.14
CA VAL A 697 -39.17 -10.64 -22.41
C VAL A 697 -39.58 -9.55 -21.43
N SER A 698 -40.80 -9.06 -21.59
CA SER A 698 -41.41 -8.12 -20.65
C SER A 698 -41.99 -8.86 -19.44
N PRO A 699 -42.06 -8.23 -18.26
CA PRO A 699 -42.62 -8.86 -17.07
C PRO A 699 -44.11 -9.17 -17.27
N ALA A 700 -44.55 -10.31 -16.75
CA ALA A 700 -45.97 -10.68 -16.70
C ALA A 700 -46.72 -9.81 -15.68
N THR A 701 -46.05 -9.47 -14.57
CA THR A 701 -46.56 -8.50 -13.58
C THR A 701 -45.41 -7.64 -13.05
N THR A 702 -45.70 -6.36 -12.83
CA THR A 702 -44.79 -5.42 -12.17
C THR A 702 -45.52 -4.79 -10.99
N THR A 703 -44.94 -4.88 -9.80
CA THR A 703 -45.44 -4.17 -8.61
C THR A 703 -44.46 -3.08 -8.20
N VAL A 704 -44.99 -1.90 -7.88
CA VAL A 704 -44.21 -0.74 -7.44
C VAL A 704 -44.70 -0.33 -6.06
N THR A 705 -43.82 -0.37 -5.07
CA THR A 705 -44.15 -0.09 -3.67
C THR A 705 -43.27 1.04 -3.15
N LEU A 706 -43.88 2.08 -2.58
CA LEU A 706 -43.13 3.11 -1.86
C LEU A 706 -42.65 2.54 -0.52
N VAL A 707 -41.33 2.47 -0.34
CA VAL A 707 -40.68 1.94 0.87
C VAL A 707 -40.37 3.06 1.86
N ASP A 708 -39.91 4.21 1.35
CA ASP A 708 -39.58 5.37 2.17
C ASP A 708 -39.90 6.66 1.41
N ALA A 709 -40.85 7.44 1.96
CA ALA A 709 -41.30 8.68 1.36
C ALA A 709 -40.27 9.82 1.48
N SER A 710 -39.40 9.79 2.50
CA SER A 710 -38.48 10.89 2.80
C SER A 710 -37.35 11.01 1.76
N VAL A 711 -36.93 9.87 1.21
CA VAL A 711 -35.85 9.76 0.20
C VAL A 711 -36.39 9.29 -1.17
N MET A 712 -37.72 9.28 -1.34
CA MET A 712 -38.40 8.81 -2.55
C MET A 712 -37.89 7.43 -3.00
N ARG A 713 -37.86 6.47 -2.06
CA ARG A 713 -37.36 5.11 -2.29
C ARG A 713 -38.51 4.18 -2.65
N TYR A 714 -38.38 3.52 -3.79
CA TYR A 714 -39.37 2.60 -4.33
C TYR A 714 -38.77 1.22 -4.56
N GLU A 715 -39.50 0.19 -4.19
CA GLU A 715 -39.21 -1.19 -4.56
C GLU A 715 -40.05 -1.56 -5.80
N VAL A 716 -39.39 -2.01 -6.86
CA VAL A 716 -40.03 -2.49 -8.08
C VAL A 716 -39.75 -3.97 -8.23
N VAL A 717 -40.81 -4.80 -8.23
CA VAL A 717 -40.71 -6.25 -8.43
C VAL A 717 -41.32 -6.63 -9.76
N CYS A 718 -40.51 -7.20 -10.63
CA CYS A 718 -40.88 -7.69 -11.95
C CYS A 718 -40.90 -9.22 -11.96
N ASN A 719 -42.07 -9.83 -12.18
CA ASN A 719 -42.20 -11.28 -12.33
C ASN A 719 -42.28 -11.65 -13.82
N TYR A 720 -41.48 -12.62 -14.25
CA TYR A 720 -41.41 -13.10 -15.63
C TYR A 720 -41.82 -14.55 -15.72
N THR A 721 -42.71 -14.86 -16.67
CA THR A 721 -43.10 -16.23 -17.03
C THR A 721 -42.62 -16.50 -18.44
N LEU A 722 -41.65 -17.41 -18.59
CA LEU A 722 -41.02 -17.76 -19.86
C LEU A 722 -41.76 -18.90 -20.55
N ALA A 723 -41.80 -18.88 -21.89
CA ALA A 723 -42.44 -19.92 -22.69
C ALA A 723 -41.72 -21.29 -22.61
N ALA A 724 -40.42 -21.28 -22.29
CA ALA A 724 -39.61 -22.48 -22.08
C ALA A 724 -38.63 -22.24 -20.93
N PRO A 725 -38.29 -23.28 -20.14
CA PRO A 725 -37.25 -23.17 -19.11
C PRO A 725 -35.91 -22.76 -19.71
N THR A 726 -35.24 -21.77 -19.12
CA THR A 726 -33.90 -21.33 -19.53
C THR A 726 -32.89 -21.49 -18.41
N SER A 727 -31.65 -21.81 -18.78
CA SER A 727 -30.49 -21.82 -17.86
C SER A 727 -29.73 -20.51 -17.86
N THR A 728 -29.92 -19.65 -18.87
CA THR A 728 -29.18 -18.40 -19.01
C THR A 728 -30.09 -17.24 -19.42
N PHE A 729 -29.81 -16.06 -18.87
CA PHE A 729 -30.53 -14.84 -19.19
C PHE A 729 -29.69 -13.60 -18.82
N SER A 730 -30.03 -12.45 -19.40
CA SER A 730 -29.45 -11.17 -18.99
C SER A 730 -30.56 -10.23 -18.53
N ILE A 731 -30.31 -9.50 -17.45
CA ILE A 731 -31.25 -8.50 -16.93
C ILE A 731 -30.98 -7.17 -17.64
N VAL A 732 -32.04 -6.53 -18.14
CA VAL A 732 -31.97 -5.23 -18.80
C VAL A 732 -32.85 -4.26 -18.03
N SER A 733 -32.28 -3.14 -17.59
CA SER A 733 -32.98 -2.12 -16.81
C SER A 733 -32.94 -0.80 -17.58
N VAL A 734 -34.11 -0.26 -17.89
CA VAL A 734 -34.26 0.99 -18.66
C VAL A 734 -34.99 2.00 -17.81
N GLY A 735 -34.47 3.23 -17.79
CA GLY A 735 -35.06 4.33 -17.04
C GLY A 735 -35.07 5.62 -17.84
N THR A 736 -36.10 6.44 -17.63
CA THR A 736 -36.16 7.79 -18.20
C THR A 736 -36.59 8.83 -17.18
N THR A 737 -36.22 10.07 -17.42
CA THR A 737 -36.69 11.27 -16.71
C THR A 737 -37.04 12.35 -17.73
N ASN A 738 -37.98 13.23 -17.43
CA ASN A 738 -38.29 14.37 -18.27
C ASN A 738 -37.26 15.52 -18.16
N SER A 739 -36.36 15.49 -17.17
CA SER A 739 -35.41 16.55 -16.90
C SER A 739 -34.08 16.02 -16.36
N PRO A 740 -32.93 16.48 -16.88
CA PRO A 740 -31.62 16.12 -16.33
C PRO A 740 -31.33 16.78 -14.97
N ALA A 741 -32.24 17.62 -14.46
CA ALA A 741 -32.18 18.20 -13.13
C ALA A 741 -32.69 17.23 -12.04
N THR A 742 -33.59 16.32 -12.42
CA THR A 742 -34.25 15.37 -11.54
C THR A 742 -33.92 13.98 -12.05
N VAL A 743 -32.87 13.39 -11.48
CA VAL A 743 -32.41 12.04 -11.80
C VAL A 743 -32.64 11.12 -10.61
N TYR A 744 -32.76 9.83 -10.89
CA TYR A 744 -32.85 8.77 -9.89
C TYR A 744 -31.80 7.71 -10.20
N HIS A 745 -31.56 6.80 -9.25
CA HIS A 745 -30.64 5.68 -9.45
C HIS A 745 -31.21 4.36 -8.95
N ILE A 746 -30.66 3.25 -9.43
CA ILE A 746 -30.92 1.92 -8.90
C ILE A 746 -29.86 1.61 -7.84
N ALA A 747 -30.27 1.46 -6.59
CA ALA A 747 -29.39 1.19 -5.46
C ALA A 747 -29.03 -0.30 -5.34
N GLU A 748 -30.00 -1.17 -5.61
CA GLU A 748 -29.86 -2.62 -5.45
C GLU A 748 -30.67 -3.34 -6.53
N ARG A 749 -30.12 -4.47 -7.00
CA ARG A 749 -30.82 -5.45 -7.84
C ARG A 749 -30.73 -6.82 -7.17
N VAL A 750 -31.84 -7.52 -7.01
CA VAL A 750 -31.90 -8.91 -6.55
C VAL A 750 -32.72 -9.72 -7.53
N PHE A 751 -32.26 -10.91 -7.91
CA PHE A 751 -33.05 -11.85 -8.70
C PHE A 751 -33.15 -13.21 -8.02
N TRP A 752 -34.23 -13.93 -8.32
CA TRP A 752 -34.38 -15.34 -7.99
C TRP A 752 -35.22 -16.06 -9.04
N ALA A 753 -34.94 -17.35 -9.23
CA ALA A 753 -35.63 -18.24 -10.15
C ALA A 753 -36.26 -19.42 -9.39
N LEU A 754 -37.49 -19.79 -9.74
CA LEU A 754 -38.27 -20.88 -9.12
C LEU A 754 -38.54 -22.02 -10.12
#